data_AF-A0A6A6V9W6-F1
#
_entry.id   AF-A0A6A6V9W6-F1
#
_cell.length_a   1.000
_cell.length_b   1.000
_cell.length_c   1.000
_cell.angle_alpha   90.00
_cell.angle_beta   90.00
_cell.angle_gamma   90.00
#
_symmetry.space_group_name_H-M   'P 1'
#
loop_
_entity.id
_entity.type
_entity.pdbx_description
1 polymer ?
#
loop_
_entity_poly.entity_id
_entity_poly.type
_entity_poly.pdbx_seq_one_letter_code
_entity_poly.pdbx_strand_id
1 'polypeptide(L)'
;MRLLWSLSVLLGVRVAPCLALLEEHFITFDSVPGSIDIARAEILYASNDFVGVGIAAQSLASDFLAITGSKPDLRNVTLQQLSRRNVNTTTNVAIIVGSVKSSLIQKIAGNGTQPKLNIGDITGKWETFKTAVVSDPLPGVQSALVIAGSDKRGAIFGIHTLAEQAGQSPYHWFADVPAKKHDKLYALPKTTVHGEPSVKYRGLFINDEEPATTLWWARRHNASHYPLDTEYYRHVFDMMLRLKANYIWPAMWRSYTPPPGQIFFTDDPENAQLADDYGIVVSTSHHEPMQRATNEWNVTETGPWDWRRNKDNVTKFMEEGIKRVGYKEVYITMGMRGPNDGPIVGDDALDILRDVFEVERGIFKKYYGSESAVNQVWTLYKEVQTYYAAGLDPPQDVTLIFPDDNAGNVQRLPTGDEASRAGGIGLYYHFEYVGSPISYKWQNIANLPKVYKELMQAKLRGADRIWIMNVGDIKPMELPYAFAMDLAWNTSSISFESIPEYLTLWAARDIGEEYAEALTPILMEWGHLIGMRRYEAVSPGTYSTFYFREAERVLARWEALYDQVSAMKERMPEELVPAFYQLIYYPIVSGATFYRVQIGIAQNKKFAHERRNSANGMAEQVRDLFESDYDLTHGFDILLDGKWSGIMAQAKYDDLPGYEPYGGFRDWPNPARDMLSNLSYVSLRQDMQYTLGNMGIYAEESVNAAIQGRWSESIDASLPSSQLGNPEREWTPTLPVMDSYGPKVRFVELFMRGDYRVPINWTIGDAPVDWITINPRSGILNEGQYDQRVNISVAWDRVPLGFNETVVVPVTATPSQYRYLDYLYIPVTNQRVPEDFVGFPEVEAKYISIEGPHYQRSSPATGGNSTTNSTAVHFERIPFLGTRTESGSLALRPYTLARSIDATTASVEYDIYLFNTTSALNATVYINGCLDTDPNLPLQFSLSLDDQPANFTRVLGQPKNAGDLPPEWNPTVMDNVWQKKVSFGKVSEGRHTLFWRANNPELYLEKIVLWTRGREGERETYLGPPETMLVGDSA
;
A
#
# COMPACT_ATOMS: atom_id res chain seq x y z
N MET A 1 -17.66 15.39 -17.38
CA MET A 1 -17.83 15.40 -18.85
C MET A 1 -17.67 13.97 -19.31
N ARG A 2 -18.77 13.29 -19.68
CA ARG A 2 -18.77 11.87 -20.08
C ARG A 2 -18.13 11.77 -21.46
N LEU A 3 -16.88 11.32 -21.54
CA LEU A 3 -16.25 10.94 -22.80
C LEU A 3 -16.47 9.44 -23.00
N LEU A 4 -17.48 9.14 -23.81
CA LEU A 4 -17.67 7.84 -24.45
C LEU A 4 -16.45 7.56 -25.34
N TRP A 5 -15.60 6.62 -24.93
CA TRP A 5 -14.59 6.05 -25.82
C TRP A 5 -15.15 4.79 -26.45
N SER A 6 -15.58 4.92 -27.69
CA SER A 6 -15.85 3.82 -28.61
C SER A 6 -14.53 3.14 -28.98
N LEU A 7 -14.36 1.90 -28.52
CA LEU A 7 -13.24 1.00 -28.82
C LEU A 7 -13.28 0.61 -30.31
N SER A 8 -12.30 1.04 -31.09
CA SER A 8 -11.98 0.48 -32.41
C SER A 8 -10.56 0.86 -32.80
N VAL A 9 -9.56 0.09 -32.36
CA VAL A 9 -8.21 0.15 -32.92
C VAL A 9 -7.80 -1.28 -33.31
N LEU A 10 -7.52 -1.44 -34.60
CA LEU A 10 -7.04 -2.67 -35.21
C LEU A 10 -5.66 -3.06 -34.66
N LEU A 11 -5.55 -4.33 -34.29
CA LEU A 11 -4.35 -5.04 -33.83
C LEU A 11 -3.16 -4.89 -34.79
N GLY A 12 -2.02 -4.52 -34.19
CA GLY A 12 -0.68 -4.80 -34.68
C GLY A 12 0.22 -5.19 -33.50
N VAL A 13 -0.23 -6.17 -32.69
CA VAL A 13 0.45 -6.60 -31.47
C VAL A 13 1.61 -7.52 -31.85
N ARG A 14 2.85 -7.12 -31.56
CA ARG A 14 3.94 -8.09 -31.35
C ARG A 14 3.77 -8.62 -29.93
N VAL A 15 3.06 -9.73 -29.82
CA VAL A 15 2.87 -10.47 -28.57
C VAL A 15 4.21 -11.10 -28.21
N ALA A 16 4.84 -10.64 -27.12
CA ALA A 16 5.81 -11.43 -26.40
C ALA A 16 5.03 -12.16 -25.30
N PRO A 17 4.96 -13.51 -25.30
CA PRO A 17 4.32 -14.25 -24.21
C PRO A 17 5.07 -13.99 -22.90
N CYS A 18 4.35 -13.59 -21.85
CA CYS A 18 4.90 -13.28 -20.54
C CYS A 18 4.99 -14.55 -19.69
N LEU A 19 6.22 -14.92 -19.28
CA LEU A 19 6.47 -16.16 -18.54
C LEU A 19 7.41 -16.02 -17.33
N ALA A 20 8.18 -14.95 -17.18
CA ALA A 20 8.72 -14.56 -15.88
C ALA A 20 8.61 -13.05 -15.77
N LEU A 21 8.25 -12.59 -14.56
CA LEU A 21 7.89 -11.20 -14.33
C LEU A 21 9.06 -10.27 -14.70
N LEU A 22 10.27 -10.55 -14.23
CA LEU A 22 11.40 -9.62 -14.41
C LEU A 22 12.69 -10.31 -14.88
N GLU A 23 12.73 -11.64 -14.91
CA GLU A 23 13.89 -12.41 -15.31
C GLU A 23 14.04 -12.56 -16.83
N GLU A 24 15.28 -12.73 -17.26
CA GLU A 24 15.55 -13.15 -18.63
C GLU A 24 14.93 -14.54 -18.91
N HIS A 25 14.11 -14.63 -19.96
CA HIS A 25 13.42 -15.87 -20.33
C HIS A 25 14.39 -16.88 -20.92
N PHE A 26 14.30 -18.15 -20.53
CA PHE A 26 15.03 -19.27 -21.14
C PHE A 26 14.09 -20.37 -21.68
N ILE A 27 12.77 -20.18 -21.55
CA ILE A 27 11.73 -21.03 -22.13
C ILE A 27 10.90 -20.26 -23.16
N THR A 28 10.33 -20.98 -24.12
CA THR A 28 9.31 -20.50 -25.05
C THR A 28 8.32 -21.62 -25.37
N PHE A 29 7.16 -21.27 -25.92
CA PHE A 29 6.12 -22.23 -26.33
C PHE A 29 6.22 -22.63 -27.80
N ASP A 30 6.96 -21.85 -28.60
CA ASP A 30 7.16 -22.12 -30.02
C ASP A 30 8.55 -22.71 -30.29
N SER A 31 8.65 -23.61 -31.25
CA SER A 31 9.95 -24.15 -31.65
C SER A 31 10.76 -23.07 -32.38
N VAL A 32 11.99 -22.83 -31.91
CA VAL A 32 12.97 -21.94 -32.55
C VAL A 32 14.22 -22.74 -32.91
N PRO A 33 15.03 -22.32 -33.90
CA PRO A 33 16.24 -23.05 -34.27
C PRO A 33 17.16 -23.28 -33.07
N GLY A 34 17.43 -24.55 -32.77
CA GLY A 34 18.30 -24.97 -31.66
C GLY A 34 17.60 -25.17 -30.32
N SER A 35 16.31 -24.82 -30.18
CA SER A 35 15.58 -25.13 -28.95
C SER A 35 15.30 -26.63 -28.81
N ILE A 36 15.17 -27.11 -27.58
CA ILE A 36 14.87 -28.52 -27.27
C ILE A 36 13.51 -28.63 -26.58
N ASP A 37 12.69 -29.58 -26.99
CA ASP A 37 11.38 -29.86 -26.38
C ASP A 37 11.59 -30.52 -25.01
N ILE A 38 11.23 -29.81 -23.95
CA ILE A 38 11.39 -30.26 -22.56
C ILE A 38 10.06 -30.68 -21.92
N ALA A 39 8.93 -30.58 -22.61
CA ALA A 39 7.61 -30.82 -22.02
C ALA A 39 7.46 -32.23 -21.43
N ARG A 40 8.20 -33.21 -21.98
CA ARG A 40 8.23 -34.61 -21.51
C ARG A 40 9.64 -35.10 -21.20
N ALA A 41 10.59 -34.18 -21.05
CA ALA A 41 11.96 -34.53 -20.72
C ALA A 41 12.04 -35.09 -19.29
N GLU A 42 12.82 -36.15 -19.09
CA GLU A 42 13.05 -36.66 -17.74
C GLU A 42 13.82 -35.62 -16.89
N ILE A 43 13.47 -35.51 -15.61
CA ILE A 43 14.15 -34.63 -14.67
C ILE A 43 15.17 -35.46 -13.87
N LEU A 44 16.44 -35.08 -13.97
CA LEU A 44 17.57 -35.76 -13.34
C LEU A 44 18.21 -34.87 -12.28
N TYR A 45 18.42 -35.43 -11.08
CA TYR A 45 19.21 -34.80 -10.03
C TYR A 45 20.09 -35.84 -9.32
N ALA A 46 21.16 -35.38 -8.68
CA ALA A 46 22.15 -36.27 -8.09
C ALA A 46 21.75 -36.74 -6.68
N SER A 47 22.04 -38.01 -6.37
CA SER A 47 21.80 -38.56 -5.02
C SER A 47 22.65 -37.93 -3.93
N ASN A 48 23.72 -37.22 -4.29
CA ASN A 48 24.63 -36.54 -3.39
C ASN A 48 24.38 -35.02 -3.28
N ASP A 49 23.30 -34.53 -3.89
CA ASP A 49 22.90 -33.12 -3.78
C ASP A 49 22.06 -32.88 -2.52
N PHE A 50 21.68 -31.62 -2.28
CA PHE A 50 20.85 -31.26 -1.14
C PHE A 50 19.42 -31.82 -1.23
N VAL A 51 18.82 -32.17 -0.09
CA VAL A 51 17.43 -32.66 0.00
C VAL A 51 16.44 -31.69 -0.67
N GLY A 52 16.57 -30.39 -0.39
CA GLY A 52 15.73 -29.34 -0.97
C GLY A 52 15.74 -29.27 -2.50
N VAL A 53 16.85 -29.65 -3.17
CA VAL A 53 16.89 -29.73 -4.64
C VAL A 53 15.97 -30.85 -5.14
N GLY A 54 15.93 -31.99 -4.43
CA GLY A 54 15.00 -33.08 -4.73
C GLY A 54 13.53 -32.69 -4.49
N ILE A 55 13.27 -31.92 -3.42
CA ILE A 55 11.93 -31.38 -3.13
C ILE A 55 11.48 -30.45 -4.27
N ALA A 56 12.31 -29.48 -4.66
CA ALA A 56 12.00 -28.56 -5.75
C ALA A 56 11.82 -29.29 -7.09
N ALA A 57 12.65 -30.30 -7.39
CA ALA A 57 12.50 -31.12 -8.58
C ALA A 57 11.19 -31.92 -8.60
N GLN A 58 10.72 -32.39 -7.43
CA GLN A 58 9.40 -33.01 -7.31
C GLN A 58 8.26 -32.01 -7.48
N SER A 59 8.43 -30.78 -6.99
CA SER A 59 7.50 -29.66 -7.21
C SER A 59 7.37 -29.37 -8.72
N LEU A 60 8.50 -29.21 -9.42
CA LEU A 60 8.54 -29.01 -10.88
C LEU A 60 7.87 -30.12 -11.67
N ALA A 61 8.06 -31.39 -11.29
CA ALA A 61 7.39 -32.51 -11.97
C ALA A 61 5.86 -32.45 -11.81
N SER A 62 5.37 -31.99 -10.66
CA SER A 62 3.93 -31.76 -10.42
C SER A 62 3.42 -30.54 -11.19
N ASP A 63 4.22 -29.48 -11.27
CA ASP A 63 3.90 -28.29 -12.07
C ASP A 63 3.77 -28.66 -13.55
N PHE A 64 4.68 -29.46 -14.09
CA PHE A 64 4.62 -29.92 -15.48
C PHE A 64 3.41 -30.82 -15.75
N LEU A 65 2.96 -31.61 -14.76
CA LEU A 65 1.68 -32.32 -14.86
C LEU A 65 0.51 -31.34 -14.95
N ALA A 66 0.49 -30.29 -14.12
CA ALA A 66 -0.54 -29.27 -14.16
C ALA A 66 -0.54 -28.48 -15.48
N ILE A 67 0.63 -28.15 -16.03
CA ILE A 67 0.81 -27.34 -17.24
C ILE A 67 0.57 -28.14 -18.52
N THR A 68 1.19 -29.32 -18.64
CA THR A 68 1.23 -30.11 -19.90
C THR A 68 0.28 -31.31 -19.90
N GLY A 69 -0.37 -31.61 -18.77
CA GLY A 69 -1.19 -32.81 -18.59
C GLY A 69 -0.40 -34.12 -18.49
N SER A 70 0.94 -34.08 -18.53
CA SER A 70 1.81 -35.25 -18.44
C SER A 70 2.87 -35.05 -17.36
N LYS A 71 2.98 -35.99 -16.41
CA LYS A 71 4.02 -35.94 -15.37
C LYS A 71 5.36 -36.44 -15.93
N PRO A 72 6.44 -35.65 -15.93
CA PRO A 72 7.75 -36.13 -16.34
C PRO A 72 8.30 -37.20 -15.38
N ASP A 73 9.12 -38.11 -15.90
CA ASP A 73 9.90 -39.04 -15.08
C ASP A 73 10.91 -38.25 -14.23
N LEU A 74 10.82 -38.36 -12.90
CA LEU A 74 11.80 -37.80 -11.97
C LEU A 74 12.74 -38.92 -11.49
N ARG A 75 14.06 -38.73 -11.63
CA ARG A 75 15.05 -39.74 -11.23
C ARG A 75 16.17 -39.17 -10.38
N ASN A 76 16.28 -39.70 -9.18
CA ASN A 76 17.46 -39.57 -8.32
C ASN A 76 18.53 -40.56 -8.79
N VAL A 77 19.65 -40.06 -9.32
CA VAL A 77 20.66 -40.90 -9.99
C VAL A 77 22.08 -40.66 -9.51
N THR A 78 22.88 -41.71 -9.63
CA THR A 78 24.34 -41.66 -9.52
C THR A 78 24.98 -41.70 -10.91
N LEU A 79 26.20 -41.17 -11.04
CA LEU A 79 26.98 -41.29 -12.28
C LEU A 79 27.17 -42.75 -12.73
N GLN A 80 27.28 -43.69 -11.79
CA GLN A 80 27.43 -45.12 -12.10
C GLN A 80 26.17 -45.72 -12.73
N GLN A 81 24.98 -45.32 -12.26
CA GLN A 81 23.70 -45.76 -12.84
C GLN A 81 23.52 -45.21 -14.26
N LEU A 82 23.92 -43.95 -14.51
CA LEU A 82 23.85 -43.35 -15.85
C LEU A 82 24.81 -44.01 -16.84
N SER A 83 26.05 -44.33 -16.44
CA SER A 83 27.02 -45.03 -17.29
C SER A 83 26.58 -46.43 -17.73
N ARG A 84 25.58 -47.03 -17.06
CA ARG A 84 25.00 -48.34 -17.40
C ARG A 84 23.78 -48.24 -18.31
N ARG A 85 23.31 -47.04 -18.68
CA ARG A 85 22.22 -46.90 -19.65
C ARG A 85 22.66 -47.38 -21.03
N ASN A 86 21.89 -48.30 -21.60
CA ASN A 86 22.07 -48.71 -23.00
C ASN A 86 21.78 -47.53 -23.92
N VAL A 87 22.76 -47.15 -24.76
CA VAL A 87 22.73 -46.00 -25.67
C VAL A 87 21.82 -46.25 -26.91
N ASN A 88 21.05 -47.34 -26.93
CA ASN A 88 20.30 -47.80 -28.11
C ASN A 88 18.89 -47.21 -28.25
N THR A 89 18.49 -46.21 -27.47
CA THR A 89 17.23 -45.48 -27.66
C THR A 89 17.51 -44.08 -28.19
N THR A 90 17.05 -43.83 -29.42
CA THR A 90 17.03 -42.56 -30.14
C THR A 90 16.38 -41.43 -29.32
N THR A 91 17.04 -40.26 -29.29
CA THR A 91 16.56 -38.94 -28.80
C THR A 91 16.07 -38.87 -27.34
N ASN A 92 16.97 -38.85 -26.36
CA ASN A 92 16.63 -38.51 -24.97
C ASN A 92 17.00 -37.06 -24.65
N VAL A 93 15.98 -36.21 -24.51
CA VAL A 93 16.09 -34.87 -23.91
C VAL A 93 15.88 -34.98 -22.39
N ALA A 94 16.67 -34.26 -21.60
CA ALA A 94 16.52 -34.23 -20.15
C ALA A 94 16.49 -32.80 -19.59
N ILE A 95 16.00 -32.65 -18.37
CA ILE A 95 16.23 -31.48 -17.52
C ILE A 95 17.17 -31.95 -16.42
N ILE A 96 18.36 -31.36 -16.30
CA ILE A 96 19.36 -31.73 -15.29
C ILE A 96 19.48 -30.59 -14.30
N VAL A 97 19.18 -30.85 -13.03
CA VAL A 97 19.19 -29.84 -11.98
C VAL A 97 20.18 -30.20 -10.89
N GLY A 98 20.85 -29.20 -10.32
CA GLY A 98 21.67 -29.41 -9.14
C GLY A 98 22.49 -28.21 -8.70
N SER A 99 23.03 -28.30 -7.50
CA SER A 99 24.02 -27.33 -7.01
C SER A 99 25.38 -27.56 -7.66
N VAL A 100 26.31 -26.61 -7.56
CA VAL A 100 27.71 -26.82 -7.98
C VAL A 100 28.38 -27.99 -7.25
N LYS A 101 27.86 -28.47 -6.11
CA LYS A 101 28.38 -29.67 -5.42
C LYS A 101 27.83 -30.99 -5.98
N SER A 102 26.80 -30.92 -6.83
CA SER A 102 26.20 -32.07 -7.51
C SER A 102 27.20 -32.81 -8.36
N SER A 103 27.25 -34.14 -8.23
CA SER A 103 28.13 -34.96 -9.07
C SER A 103 27.75 -34.90 -10.56
N LEU A 104 26.49 -34.64 -10.88
CA LEU A 104 26.02 -34.45 -12.25
C LEU A 104 26.53 -33.12 -12.82
N ILE A 105 26.35 -32.02 -12.09
CA ILE A 105 26.82 -30.68 -12.51
C ILE A 105 28.34 -30.65 -12.65
N GLN A 106 29.07 -31.22 -11.69
CA GLN A 106 30.53 -31.35 -11.76
C GLN A 106 31.00 -32.16 -12.98
N LYS A 107 30.27 -33.22 -13.35
CA LYS A 107 30.60 -34.02 -14.54
C LYS A 107 30.36 -33.25 -15.85
N ILE A 108 29.28 -32.47 -15.92
CA ILE A 108 28.94 -31.63 -17.08
C ILE A 108 29.95 -30.48 -17.22
N ALA A 109 30.32 -29.85 -16.10
CA ALA A 109 31.35 -28.83 -16.09
C ALA A 109 32.71 -29.39 -16.56
N GLY A 110 33.15 -30.50 -15.95
CA GLY A 110 34.35 -31.24 -16.32
C GLY A 110 35.67 -30.50 -16.09
N ASN A 111 36.78 -31.25 -16.07
CA ASN A 111 38.17 -30.73 -16.04
C ASN A 111 38.88 -30.89 -17.40
N GLY A 112 38.14 -31.08 -18.49
CA GLY A 112 38.68 -31.29 -19.84
C GLY A 112 39.05 -29.97 -20.54
N THR A 113 39.71 -30.06 -21.70
CA THR A 113 40.13 -28.89 -22.51
C THR A 113 38.98 -28.10 -23.15
N GLN A 114 37.74 -28.61 -23.09
CA GLN A 114 36.50 -27.97 -23.55
C GLN A 114 35.36 -28.31 -22.56
N PRO A 115 35.19 -27.56 -21.44
CA PRO A 115 34.09 -27.76 -20.50
C PRO A 115 32.74 -27.51 -21.18
N LYS A 116 31.74 -28.38 -20.94
CA LYS A 116 30.40 -28.26 -21.58
C LYS A 116 29.50 -27.22 -20.91
N LEU A 117 29.83 -26.87 -19.66
CA LEU A 117 29.20 -25.80 -18.90
C LEU A 117 30.27 -25.13 -18.01
N ASN A 118 30.44 -23.81 -18.14
CA ASN A 118 31.26 -23.08 -17.17
C ASN A 118 30.42 -22.79 -15.92
N ILE A 119 30.89 -23.22 -14.74
CA ILE A 119 30.25 -22.92 -13.44
C ILE A 119 31.12 -22.01 -12.55
N GLY A 120 32.30 -21.58 -13.03
CA GLY A 120 33.24 -20.76 -12.24
C GLY A 120 32.70 -19.36 -11.93
N ASP A 121 31.78 -18.86 -12.74
CA ASP A 121 31.12 -17.56 -12.57
C ASP A 121 29.95 -17.57 -11.57
N ILE A 122 29.50 -18.75 -11.13
CA ILE A 122 28.49 -18.91 -10.06
C ILE A 122 29.09 -19.54 -8.79
N THR A 123 30.22 -20.24 -8.89
CA THR A 123 30.83 -20.94 -7.75
C THR A 123 31.25 -19.95 -6.66
N GLY A 124 30.78 -20.18 -5.43
CA GLY A 124 31.10 -19.34 -4.26
C GLY A 124 30.23 -18.08 -4.10
N LYS A 125 29.31 -17.81 -5.05
CA LYS A 125 28.32 -16.74 -4.94
C LYS A 125 27.10 -17.17 -4.12
N TRP A 126 26.42 -16.21 -3.51
CA TRP A 126 25.19 -16.43 -2.77
C TRP A 126 23.98 -16.55 -3.72
N GLU A 127 23.28 -17.68 -3.66
CA GLU A 127 21.95 -17.89 -4.27
C GLU A 127 21.85 -17.60 -5.78
N THR A 128 22.97 -17.68 -6.49
CA THR A 128 23.06 -17.44 -7.93
C THR A 128 22.73 -18.72 -8.68
N PHE A 129 22.13 -18.62 -9.88
CA PHE A 129 21.96 -19.78 -10.73
C PHE A 129 22.19 -19.48 -12.21
N LYS A 130 22.43 -20.57 -12.95
CA LYS A 130 22.68 -20.56 -14.39
C LYS A 130 21.80 -21.58 -15.07
N THR A 131 21.26 -21.19 -16.22
CA THR A 131 20.60 -22.13 -17.14
C THR A 131 21.39 -22.22 -18.43
N ALA A 132 21.42 -23.40 -19.05
CA ALA A 132 22.02 -23.58 -20.38
C ALA A 132 21.47 -24.83 -21.06
N VAL A 133 21.31 -24.78 -22.39
CA VAL A 133 21.11 -25.99 -23.20
C VAL A 133 22.47 -26.60 -23.53
N VAL A 134 22.69 -27.86 -23.15
CA VAL A 134 23.97 -28.57 -23.30
C VAL A 134 23.79 -29.83 -24.15
N SER A 135 24.68 -30.04 -25.12
CA SER A 135 24.72 -31.24 -25.96
C SER A 135 25.58 -32.36 -25.38
N ASP A 136 25.07 -33.58 -25.44
CA ASP A 136 25.64 -34.81 -24.89
C ASP A 136 26.10 -34.67 -23.42
N PRO A 137 25.30 -34.09 -22.51
CA PRO A 137 25.77 -33.68 -21.18
C PRO A 137 26.21 -34.85 -20.30
N LEU A 138 25.53 -36.00 -20.41
CA LEU A 138 25.77 -37.22 -19.64
C LEU A 138 25.54 -38.45 -20.53
N PRO A 139 26.12 -39.62 -20.20
CA PRO A 139 25.85 -40.85 -20.95
C PRO A 139 24.35 -41.15 -21.07
N GLY A 140 23.87 -41.37 -22.30
CA GLY A 140 22.47 -41.67 -22.58
C GLY A 140 21.53 -40.46 -22.65
N VAL A 141 22.06 -39.23 -22.61
CA VAL A 141 21.32 -37.97 -22.79
C VAL A 141 21.91 -37.21 -23.98
N GLN A 142 21.10 -36.92 -25.00
CA GLN A 142 21.56 -36.25 -26.22
C GLN A 142 21.60 -34.73 -26.04
N SER A 143 20.62 -34.16 -25.35
CA SER A 143 20.56 -32.74 -25.04
C SER A 143 19.85 -32.53 -23.72
N ALA A 144 20.24 -31.51 -22.97
CA ALA A 144 19.52 -31.16 -21.75
C ALA A 144 19.46 -29.65 -21.52
N LEU A 145 18.36 -29.22 -20.89
CA LEU A 145 18.36 -27.98 -20.13
C LEU A 145 19.06 -28.27 -18.80
N VAL A 146 20.18 -27.61 -18.54
CA VAL A 146 20.93 -27.72 -17.28
C VAL A 146 20.64 -26.50 -16.43
N ILE A 147 20.19 -26.71 -15.19
CA ILE A 147 20.01 -25.68 -14.16
C ILE A 147 21.05 -25.93 -13.07
N ALA A 148 22.03 -25.05 -12.98
CA ALA A 148 23.13 -25.12 -12.02
C ALA A 148 23.04 -23.98 -11.01
N GLY A 149 22.85 -24.31 -9.73
CA GLY A 149 22.86 -23.33 -8.63
C GLY A 149 24.21 -23.23 -7.93
N SER A 150 24.60 -22.03 -7.47
CA SER A 150 25.82 -21.81 -6.68
C SER A 150 25.79 -22.53 -5.32
N ASP A 151 24.59 -22.73 -4.78
CA ASP A 151 24.31 -23.40 -3.51
C ASP A 151 22.93 -24.10 -3.56
N LYS A 152 22.42 -24.53 -2.39
CA LYS A 152 21.10 -25.19 -2.24
C LYS A 152 19.98 -24.33 -2.83
N ARG A 153 19.91 -23.06 -2.41
CA ARG A 153 18.82 -22.15 -2.77
C ARG A 153 18.94 -21.64 -4.19
N GLY A 154 20.14 -21.36 -4.70
CA GLY A 154 20.33 -21.02 -6.12
C GLY A 154 19.76 -22.10 -7.05
N ALA A 155 20.00 -23.38 -6.75
CA ALA A 155 19.45 -24.48 -7.56
C ALA A 155 17.91 -24.54 -7.49
N ILE A 156 17.36 -24.36 -6.29
CA ILE A 156 15.91 -24.31 -6.05
C ILE A 156 15.25 -23.13 -6.79
N PHE A 157 15.84 -21.93 -6.72
CA PHE A 157 15.33 -20.76 -7.42
C PHE A 157 15.34 -20.95 -8.94
N GLY A 158 16.40 -21.53 -9.52
CA GLY A 158 16.42 -21.86 -10.94
C GLY A 158 15.33 -22.85 -11.35
N ILE A 159 15.03 -23.84 -10.50
CA ILE A 159 13.93 -24.79 -10.72
C ILE A 159 12.57 -24.08 -10.69
N HIS A 160 12.33 -23.20 -9.71
CA HIS A 160 11.05 -22.49 -9.62
C HIS A 160 10.91 -21.38 -10.66
N THR A 161 12.00 -20.75 -11.12
CA THR A 161 11.98 -19.86 -12.29
C THR A 161 11.58 -20.63 -13.56
N LEU A 162 12.02 -21.89 -13.73
CA LEU A 162 11.53 -22.73 -14.82
C LEU A 162 10.02 -23.02 -14.67
N ALA A 163 9.54 -23.31 -13.46
CA ALA A 163 8.12 -23.55 -13.22
C ALA A 163 7.26 -22.31 -13.55
N GLU A 164 7.69 -21.12 -13.08
CA GLU A 164 7.03 -19.85 -13.40
C GLU A 164 7.04 -19.60 -14.90
N GLN A 165 8.20 -19.79 -15.56
CA GLN A 165 8.35 -19.68 -17.01
C GLN A 165 7.57 -20.71 -17.83
N ALA A 166 7.17 -21.81 -17.22
CA ALA A 166 6.31 -22.79 -17.87
C ALA A 166 4.82 -22.47 -17.69
N GLY A 167 4.45 -21.55 -16.80
CA GLY A 167 3.06 -21.16 -16.53
C GLY A 167 2.54 -21.46 -15.12
N GLN A 168 3.41 -21.73 -14.14
CA GLN A 168 3.02 -21.98 -12.75
C GLN A 168 3.26 -20.75 -11.86
N SER A 169 2.19 -20.11 -11.39
CA SER A 169 2.30 -18.97 -10.46
C SER A 169 2.89 -19.37 -9.09
N PRO A 170 3.68 -18.49 -8.45
CA PRO A 170 4.04 -18.61 -7.03
C PRO A 170 2.83 -18.78 -6.10
N TYR A 171 1.68 -18.19 -6.45
CA TYR A 171 0.45 -18.24 -5.65
C TYR A 171 -0.53 -19.33 -6.07
N HIS A 172 -0.10 -20.32 -6.87
CA HIS A 172 -0.96 -21.42 -7.32
C HIS A 172 -1.71 -22.12 -6.18
N TRP A 173 -1.12 -22.21 -4.98
CA TRP A 173 -1.80 -22.75 -3.80
C TRP A 173 -2.43 -21.68 -2.92
N PHE A 174 -1.74 -20.57 -2.62
CA PHE A 174 -2.26 -19.55 -1.69
C PHE A 174 -3.38 -18.68 -2.26
N ALA A 175 -3.51 -18.57 -3.57
CA ALA A 175 -4.58 -17.82 -4.22
C ALA A 175 -5.23 -18.57 -5.40
N ASP A 176 -5.04 -19.90 -5.45
CA ASP A 176 -5.69 -20.77 -6.45
C ASP A 176 -5.46 -20.37 -7.90
N VAL A 177 -4.33 -19.72 -8.19
CA VAL A 177 -3.97 -19.33 -9.56
C VAL A 177 -3.81 -20.62 -10.38
N PRO A 178 -4.65 -20.86 -11.40
CA PRO A 178 -4.55 -22.07 -12.18
C PRO A 178 -3.27 -22.08 -13.02
N ALA A 179 -2.68 -23.27 -13.17
CA ALA A 179 -1.55 -23.45 -14.06
C ALA A 179 -1.96 -23.15 -15.52
N LYS A 180 -1.20 -22.30 -16.22
CA LYS A 180 -1.43 -22.05 -17.65
C LYS A 180 -1.16 -23.33 -18.45
N LYS A 181 -2.04 -23.66 -19.39
CA LYS A 181 -1.97 -24.91 -20.16
C LYS A 181 -1.10 -24.73 -21.40
N HIS A 182 -0.10 -25.60 -21.56
CA HIS A 182 0.80 -25.60 -22.72
C HIS A 182 1.11 -27.03 -23.18
N ASP A 183 0.83 -27.33 -24.45
CA ASP A 183 1.13 -28.64 -25.06
C ASP A 183 2.64 -28.84 -25.30
N LYS A 184 3.38 -27.74 -25.40
CA LYS A 184 4.79 -27.68 -25.78
C LYS A 184 5.54 -26.69 -24.90
N LEU A 185 6.76 -27.09 -24.52
CA LEU A 185 7.70 -26.29 -23.74
C LEU A 185 9.08 -26.48 -24.37
N TYR A 186 9.70 -25.40 -24.83
CA TYR A 186 11.01 -25.43 -25.47
C TYR A 186 12.04 -24.64 -24.68
N ALA A 187 13.17 -25.27 -24.33
CA ALA A 187 14.30 -24.55 -23.76
C ALA A 187 15.11 -23.86 -24.87
N LEU A 188 15.33 -22.55 -24.71
CA LEU A 188 16.07 -21.72 -25.67
C LEU A 188 17.56 -22.07 -25.70
N PRO A 189 18.23 -22.08 -26.86
CA PRO A 189 19.65 -22.41 -26.99
C PRO A 189 20.56 -21.25 -26.54
N LYS A 190 20.38 -20.78 -25.31
CA LYS A 190 21.18 -19.72 -24.70
C LYS A 190 21.52 -20.06 -23.26
N THR A 191 22.52 -19.36 -22.74
CA THR A 191 22.92 -19.44 -21.35
C THR A 191 22.42 -18.18 -20.63
N THR A 192 21.68 -18.33 -19.54
CA THR A 192 21.32 -17.21 -18.65
C THR A 192 22.09 -17.34 -17.33
N VAL A 193 22.40 -16.20 -16.71
CA VAL A 193 23.00 -16.15 -15.36
C VAL A 193 22.22 -15.15 -14.54
N HIS A 194 21.59 -15.64 -13.48
CA HIS A 194 20.81 -14.85 -12.55
C HIS A 194 21.70 -14.61 -11.33
N GLY A 195 22.10 -13.35 -11.13
CA GLY A 195 23.11 -12.93 -10.18
C GLY A 195 22.72 -13.10 -8.70
N GLU A 196 23.58 -12.59 -7.81
CA GLU A 196 23.28 -12.56 -6.38
C GLU A 196 22.07 -11.63 -6.11
N PRO A 197 21.19 -11.98 -5.16
CA PRO A 197 20.08 -11.14 -4.79
C PRO A 197 20.57 -9.81 -4.21
N SER A 198 19.81 -8.74 -4.45
CA SER A 198 20.12 -7.40 -3.94
C SER A 198 20.03 -7.30 -2.41
N VAL A 199 19.21 -8.17 -1.80
CA VAL A 199 19.05 -8.32 -0.35
C VAL A 199 19.31 -9.78 0.04
N LYS A 200 20.21 -9.98 1.00
CA LYS A 200 20.77 -11.31 1.29
C LYS A 200 19.75 -12.28 1.91
N TYR A 201 19.02 -11.82 2.94
CA TYR A 201 17.92 -12.54 3.57
C TYR A 201 16.62 -11.76 3.35
N ARG A 202 15.60 -12.42 2.81
CA ARG A 202 14.36 -11.78 2.36
C ARG A 202 13.18 -12.68 2.66
N GLY A 203 12.13 -12.12 3.27
CA GLY A 203 11.21 -12.94 4.02
C GLY A 203 9.91 -12.29 4.45
N LEU A 204 9.10 -13.10 5.11
CA LEU A 204 7.85 -12.71 5.75
C LEU A 204 7.84 -13.05 7.24
N PHE A 205 7.09 -12.26 8.00
CA PHE A 205 6.67 -12.53 9.36
C PHE A 205 5.17 -12.83 9.35
N ILE A 206 4.80 -14.06 9.70
CA ILE A 206 3.41 -14.41 10.00
C ILE A 206 3.15 -13.92 11.41
N ASN A 207 2.33 -12.89 11.52
CA ASN A 207 1.99 -12.24 12.78
C ASN A 207 0.51 -11.90 12.74
N ASP A 208 -0.02 -11.37 13.84
CA ASP A 208 -1.37 -10.84 13.87
C ASP A 208 -2.42 -11.92 13.45
N GLU A 209 -2.06 -13.19 13.60
CA GLU A 209 -2.65 -14.35 12.90
C GLU A 209 -3.99 -14.83 13.46
N GLU A 210 -4.53 -14.11 14.45
CA GLU A 210 -5.84 -14.33 15.02
C GLU A 210 -6.78 -13.14 14.78
N PRO A 211 -8.04 -13.37 14.35
CA PRO A 211 -8.70 -14.67 14.28
C PRO A 211 -8.47 -15.45 12.96
N ALA A 212 -7.88 -14.87 11.92
CA ALA A 212 -7.98 -15.40 10.57
C ALA A 212 -7.18 -16.71 10.34
N THR A 213 -5.86 -16.67 10.19
CA THR A 213 -5.03 -17.84 9.82
C THR A 213 -5.18 -18.97 10.82
N THR A 214 -5.11 -18.65 12.12
CA THR A 214 -5.19 -19.66 13.18
C THR A 214 -6.53 -20.38 13.19
N LEU A 215 -7.66 -19.67 13.09
CA LEU A 215 -8.97 -20.32 13.09
C LEU A 215 -9.29 -20.98 11.76
N TRP A 216 -8.84 -20.43 10.63
CA TRP A 216 -8.98 -21.06 9.33
C TRP A 216 -8.30 -22.43 9.31
N TRP A 217 -7.05 -22.52 9.79
CA TRP A 217 -6.31 -23.79 9.81
C TRP A 217 -6.94 -24.80 10.76
N ALA A 218 -7.40 -24.36 11.94
CA ALA A 218 -8.12 -25.20 12.88
C ALA A 218 -9.44 -25.73 12.30
N ARG A 219 -10.22 -24.88 11.61
CA ARG A 219 -11.47 -25.29 10.92
C ARG A 219 -11.21 -26.33 9.84
N ARG A 220 -10.15 -26.16 9.04
CA ARG A 220 -9.75 -27.12 7.99
C ARG A 220 -9.47 -28.52 8.56
N HIS A 221 -9.02 -28.58 9.81
CA HIS A 221 -8.76 -29.82 10.55
C HIS A 221 -9.91 -30.23 11.48
N ASN A 222 -11.07 -29.58 11.39
CA ASN A 222 -12.24 -29.82 12.23
C ASN A 222 -11.91 -29.81 13.74
N ALA A 223 -11.08 -28.85 14.16
CA ALA A 223 -10.62 -28.68 15.53
C ALA A 223 -10.89 -27.27 16.04
N SER A 224 -11.00 -27.12 17.37
CA SER A 224 -11.07 -25.80 18.00
C SER A 224 -9.72 -25.08 18.03
N HIS A 225 -8.63 -25.86 18.00
CA HIS A 225 -7.23 -25.45 17.89
C HIS A 225 -6.49 -26.52 17.10
N TYR A 226 -5.62 -26.11 16.19
CA TYR A 226 -4.73 -27.03 15.48
C TYR A 226 -3.38 -26.31 15.24
N PRO A 227 -2.25 -26.97 15.53
CA PRO A 227 -0.92 -26.46 15.22
C PRO A 227 -0.77 -26.01 13.77
N LEU A 228 -0.07 -24.91 13.55
CA LEU A 228 0.56 -24.64 12.25
C LEU A 228 1.74 -25.61 12.10
N ASP A 229 1.43 -26.79 11.57
CA ASP A 229 2.31 -27.95 11.47
C ASP A 229 3.11 -27.97 10.15
N THR A 230 3.83 -29.06 9.93
CA THR A 230 4.61 -29.27 8.71
C THR A 230 3.76 -29.30 7.43
N GLU A 231 2.45 -29.58 7.51
CA GLU A 231 1.56 -29.44 6.35
C GLU A 231 1.39 -27.97 5.98
N TYR A 232 1.05 -27.12 6.95
CA TYR A 232 0.91 -25.67 6.74
C TYR A 232 2.21 -25.06 6.21
N TYR A 233 3.32 -25.30 6.92
CA TYR A 233 4.59 -24.68 6.57
C TYR A 233 5.17 -25.17 5.25
N ARG A 234 4.80 -26.37 4.78
CA ARG A 234 5.16 -26.82 3.43
C ARG A 234 4.62 -25.87 2.36
N HIS A 235 3.37 -25.42 2.51
CA HIS A 235 2.76 -24.47 1.59
C HIS A 235 3.44 -23.10 1.69
N VAL A 236 3.72 -22.61 2.91
CA VAL A 236 4.42 -21.34 3.12
C VAL A 236 5.81 -21.37 2.49
N PHE A 237 6.60 -22.42 2.72
CA PHE A 237 7.95 -22.52 2.21
C PHE A 237 8.00 -22.67 0.68
N ASP A 238 7.06 -23.41 0.08
CA ASP A 238 6.96 -23.49 -1.38
C ASP A 238 6.63 -22.12 -2.02
N MET A 239 5.65 -21.38 -1.46
CA MET A 239 5.35 -20.00 -1.90
C MET A 239 6.57 -19.09 -1.77
N MET A 240 7.23 -19.11 -0.61
CA MET A 240 8.42 -18.30 -0.36
C MET A 240 9.50 -18.59 -1.39
N LEU A 241 9.87 -19.86 -1.61
CA LEU A 241 10.94 -20.21 -2.56
C LEU A 241 10.58 -19.87 -4.01
N ARG A 242 9.30 -19.95 -4.40
CA ARG A 242 8.82 -19.50 -5.71
C ARG A 242 8.93 -17.99 -5.89
N LEU A 243 8.69 -17.22 -4.83
CA LEU A 243 8.97 -15.77 -4.77
C LEU A 243 10.45 -15.47 -4.52
N LYS A 244 11.30 -16.51 -4.61
CA LYS A 244 12.73 -16.44 -4.35
C LYS A 244 13.05 -15.97 -2.93
N ALA A 245 12.15 -16.02 -1.95
CA ALA A 245 12.41 -15.70 -0.54
C ALA A 245 13.17 -16.82 0.20
N ASN A 246 13.80 -16.50 1.33
CA ASN A 246 14.65 -17.45 2.07
C ASN A 246 14.64 -17.28 3.61
N TYR A 247 13.87 -16.35 4.17
CA TYR A 247 13.94 -15.99 5.60
C TYR A 247 12.54 -15.88 6.21
N ILE A 248 12.32 -16.40 7.42
CA ILE A 248 10.98 -16.37 8.05
C ILE A 248 11.05 -16.04 9.53
N TRP A 249 10.07 -15.24 9.98
CA TRP A 249 9.58 -15.24 11.36
C TRP A 249 8.23 -15.98 11.37
N PRO A 250 8.13 -17.14 12.04
CA PRO A 250 6.90 -17.92 12.05
C PRO A 250 5.84 -17.32 12.98
N ALA A 251 4.61 -17.81 12.85
CA ALA A 251 3.50 -17.47 13.74
C ALA A 251 3.86 -17.77 15.21
N MET A 252 3.47 -16.88 16.10
CA MET A 252 3.99 -16.84 17.46
C MET A 252 3.03 -16.24 18.50
N TRP A 253 1.83 -15.79 18.08
CA TRP A 253 0.91 -15.14 19.00
C TRP A 253 0.48 -16.07 20.10
N ARG A 254 0.49 -15.53 21.32
CA ARG A 254 -0.22 -16.16 22.43
C ARG A 254 -1.70 -16.00 22.19
N SER A 255 -2.43 -17.11 22.26
CA SER A 255 -3.89 -17.06 22.25
C SER A 255 -4.47 -17.42 23.59
N TYR A 256 -5.60 -16.79 23.90
CA TYR A 256 -6.48 -17.20 24.99
C TYR A 256 -7.72 -17.94 24.47
N THR A 257 -7.94 -17.98 23.15
CA THR A 257 -9.10 -18.61 22.52
C THR A 257 -8.80 -18.95 21.05
N PRO A 258 -8.22 -20.14 20.77
CA PRO A 258 -7.91 -21.21 21.71
C PRO A 258 -6.47 -21.13 22.30
N PRO A 259 -6.27 -21.34 23.62
CA PRO A 259 -4.92 -21.43 24.17
C PRO A 259 -4.19 -22.70 23.69
N PRO A 260 -2.84 -22.69 23.60
CA PRO A 260 -1.92 -21.62 24.00
C PRO A 260 -1.58 -20.59 22.91
N GLY A 261 -2.19 -20.67 21.72
CA GLY A 261 -1.72 -19.98 20.51
C GLY A 261 -0.80 -20.86 19.68
N GLN A 262 0.05 -20.27 18.84
CA GLN A 262 0.94 -21.01 17.93
C GLN A 262 2.41 -20.97 18.41
N ILE A 263 3.12 -22.09 18.25
CA ILE A 263 4.53 -22.27 18.61
C ILE A 263 5.24 -23.13 17.56
N PHE A 264 5.99 -22.47 16.67
CA PHE A 264 6.71 -23.12 15.57
C PHE A 264 7.58 -24.33 15.99
N PHE A 265 8.34 -24.20 17.08
CA PHE A 265 9.37 -25.19 17.43
C PHE A 265 8.86 -26.40 18.21
N THR A 266 7.71 -26.30 18.89
CA THR A 266 7.23 -27.33 19.82
C THR A 266 5.87 -27.90 19.46
N ASP A 267 5.05 -27.18 18.71
CA ASP A 267 3.75 -27.71 18.31
C ASP A 267 3.91 -28.84 17.29
N ASP A 268 4.83 -28.67 16.34
CA ASP A 268 5.37 -29.75 15.50
C ASP A 268 6.92 -29.65 15.50
N PRO A 269 7.63 -30.56 16.21
CA PRO A 269 9.09 -30.56 16.26
C PRO A 269 9.78 -30.73 14.90
N GLU A 270 9.07 -31.21 13.87
CA GLU A 270 9.62 -31.38 12.52
C GLU A 270 9.65 -30.07 11.72
N ASN A 271 8.92 -29.02 12.14
CA ASN A 271 8.89 -27.72 11.47
C ASN A 271 10.28 -27.13 11.20
N ALA A 272 11.17 -27.19 12.21
CA ALA A 272 12.54 -26.68 12.07
C ALA A 272 13.37 -27.53 11.09
N GLN A 273 13.16 -28.84 11.03
CA GLN A 273 13.84 -29.70 10.06
C GLN A 273 13.30 -29.48 8.65
N LEU A 274 11.98 -29.32 8.51
CA LEU A 274 11.34 -29.01 7.24
C LEU A 274 11.89 -27.70 6.66
N ALA A 275 12.06 -26.67 7.48
CA ALA A 275 12.66 -25.41 7.05
C ALA A 275 14.10 -25.60 6.53
N ASP A 276 14.95 -26.34 7.25
CA ASP A 276 16.34 -26.63 6.80
C ASP A 276 16.36 -27.45 5.49
N ASP A 277 15.45 -28.41 5.35
CA ASP A 277 15.31 -29.24 4.16
C ASP A 277 14.92 -28.40 2.92
N TYR A 278 13.97 -27.48 3.08
CA TYR A 278 13.56 -26.51 2.06
C TYR A 278 14.62 -25.42 1.83
N GLY A 279 15.48 -25.17 2.82
CA GLY A 279 16.47 -24.09 2.79
C GLY A 279 15.92 -22.75 3.27
N ILE A 280 14.85 -22.72 4.06
CA ILE A 280 14.33 -21.52 4.71
C ILE A 280 15.09 -21.27 6.00
N VAL A 281 15.67 -20.07 6.12
CA VAL A 281 16.39 -19.62 7.31
C VAL A 281 15.38 -19.13 8.34
N VAL A 282 15.26 -19.88 9.44
CA VAL A 282 14.32 -19.55 10.53
C VAL A 282 14.98 -18.57 11.49
N SER A 283 14.24 -17.52 11.80
CA SER A 283 14.51 -16.59 12.88
C SER A 283 13.22 -16.40 13.69
N THR A 284 13.28 -15.52 14.68
CA THR A 284 12.16 -15.23 15.58
C THR A 284 11.99 -13.72 15.69
N SER A 285 10.79 -13.27 16.08
CA SER A 285 10.55 -11.85 16.27
C SER A 285 11.49 -11.26 17.33
N HIS A 286 11.62 -9.93 17.36
CA HIS A 286 12.64 -9.24 18.15
C HIS A 286 12.53 -9.37 19.67
N HIS A 287 11.44 -9.95 20.20
CA HIS A 287 11.26 -10.22 21.62
C HIS A 287 11.32 -11.72 21.96
N GLU A 288 11.77 -12.55 21.02
CA GLU A 288 11.83 -14.01 21.11
C GLU A 288 13.27 -14.52 20.96
N PRO A 289 14.15 -14.23 21.92
CA PRO A 289 15.56 -14.49 21.76
C PRO A 289 15.92 -15.97 21.77
N MET A 290 17.07 -16.30 21.19
CA MET A 290 17.71 -17.61 21.33
C MET A 290 16.87 -18.79 20.80
N GLN A 291 16.07 -18.54 19.75
CA GLN A 291 15.22 -19.53 19.08
C GLN A 291 14.18 -20.14 20.03
N ARG A 292 13.61 -19.28 20.88
CA ARG A 292 12.52 -19.58 21.80
C ARG A 292 11.36 -18.65 21.52
N ALA A 293 10.22 -19.23 21.15
CA ALA A 293 9.01 -18.45 20.98
C ALA A 293 8.51 -17.96 22.34
N THR A 294 7.83 -16.81 22.37
CA THR A 294 7.31 -16.19 23.60
C THR A 294 6.40 -17.14 24.37
N ASN A 295 5.60 -17.91 23.62
CA ASN A 295 4.62 -18.86 24.16
C ASN A 295 5.22 -20.10 24.81
N GLU A 296 6.50 -20.38 24.59
CA GLU A 296 7.19 -21.50 25.27
C GLU A 296 7.43 -21.21 26.76
N TRP A 297 7.41 -19.93 27.18
CA TRP A 297 7.70 -19.55 28.56
C TRP A 297 6.47 -19.71 29.47
N ASN A 298 6.53 -20.70 30.38
CA ASN A 298 5.50 -20.91 31.39
C ASN A 298 5.86 -20.26 32.73
N VAL A 299 5.32 -19.06 32.99
CA VAL A 299 5.57 -18.29 34.22
C VAL A 299 5.24 -19.07 35.50
N THR A 300 4.25 -19.97 35.46
CA THR A 300 3.85 -20.75 36.65
C THR A 300 4.84 -21.85 37.02
N GLU A 301 5.64 -22.30 36.05
CA GLU A 301 6.62 -23.37 36.23
C GLU A 301 8.05 -22.82 36.40
N THR A 302 8.44 -21.82 35.60
CA THR A 302 9.81 -21.31 35.53
C THR A 302 10.01 -19.98 36.25
N GLY A 303 8.95 -19.35 36.77
CA GLY A 303 9.00 -18.04 37.40
C GLY A 303 8.83 -16.86 36.42
N PRO A 304 8.98 -15.62 36.89
CA PRO A 304 8.77 -14.44 36.05
C PRO A 304 9.79 -14.36 34.92
N TRP A 305 9.37 -13.87 33.75
CA TRP A 305 10.28 -13.45 32.68
C TRP A 305 10.92 -12.09 33.06
N ASP A 306 11.95 -12.17 33.89
CA ASP A 306 12.62 -11.02 34.51
C ASP A 306 14.10 -11.38 34.72
N TRP A 307 15.00 -10.61 34.10
CA TRP A 307 16.43 -10.91 34.15
C TRP A 307 17.02 -10.76 35.54
N ARG A 308 16.64 -9.71 36.30
CA ARG A 308 17.22 -9.44 37.63
C ARG A 308 16.73 -10.45 38.66
N ARG A 309 15.47 -10.87 38.57
CA ARG A 309 14.84 -11.76 39.57
C ARG A 309 14.97 -13.24 39.24
N ASN A 310 15.19 -13.60 37.97
CA ASN A 310 15.08 -14.98 37.51
C ASN A 310 16.13 -15.39 36.46
N LYS A 311 17.32 -14.77 36.50
CA LYS A 311 18.42 -14.97 35.54
C LYS A 311 18.71 -16.43 35.20
N ASP A 312 18.82 -17.30 36.21
CA ASP A 312 19.24 -18.70 36.01
C ASP A 312 18.23 -19.49 35.17
N ASN A 313 16.93 -19.34 35.44
CA ASN A 313 15.88 -20.01 34.67
C ASN A 313 15.75 -19.45 33.26
N VAL A 314 15.86 -18.13 33.09
CA VAL A 314 15.86 -17.48 31.77
C VAL A 314 17.07 -17.95 30.95
N THR A 315 18.26 -17.99 31.55
CA THR A 315 19.49 -18.49 30.91
C THR A 315 19.33 -19.94 30.47
N LYS A 316 18.82 -20.82 31.35
CA LYS A 316 18.57 -22.23 31.04
C LYS A 316 17.59 -22.38 29.87
N PHE A 317 16.52 -21.59 29.87
CA PHE A 317 15.50 -21.60 28.81
C PHE A 317 16.08 -21.18 27.45
N MET A 318 16.88 -20.12 27.41
CA MET A 318 17.60 -19.69 26.20
C MET A 318 18.59 -20.75 25.72
N GLU A 319 19.33 -21.37 26.64
CA GLU A 319 20.28 -22.43 26.31
C GLU A 319 19.60 -23.67 25.68
N GLU A 320 18.40 -24.03 26.15
CA GLU A 320 17.61 -25.13 25.59
C GLU A 320 17.19 -24.88 24.14
N GLY A 321 16.84 -23.63 23.78
CA GLY A 321 16.55 -23.25 22.40
C GLY A 321 17.74 -23.50 21.46
N ILE A 322 18.93 -23.06 21.87
CA ILE A 322 20.17 -23.26 21.11
C ILE A 322 20.53 -24.75 20.96
N LYS A 323 20.38 -25.54 22.03
CA LYS A 323 20.58 -27.00 21.96
C LYS A 323 19.62 -27.65 20.96
N ARG A 324 18.35 -27.23 20.93
CA ARG A 324 17.29 -27.80 20.08
C ARG A 324 17.54 -27.53 18.60
N VAL A 325 17.90 -26.30 18.24
CA VAL A 325 18.13 -25.96 16.83
C VAL A 325 19.40 -26.62 16.29
N GLY A 326 20.44 -26.79 17.12
CA GLY A 326 21.66 -27.49 16.73
C GLY A 326 22.39 -26.77 15.58
N TYR A 327 22.70 -27.49 14.51
CA TYR A 327 23.44 -26.94 13.34
C TYR A 327 22.56 -26.62 12.13
N LYS A 328 21.23 -26.53 12.31
CA LYS A 328 20.31 -26.09 11.25
C LYS A 328 20.61 -24.64 10.85
N GLU A 329 20.27 -24.28 9.62
CA GLU A 329 20.47 -22.91 9.15
C GLU A 329 19.44 -21.94 9.78
N VAL A 330 19.89 -21.21 10.81
CA VAL A 330 19.06 -20.25 11.56
C VAL A 330 19.74 -18.88 11.67
N TYR A 331 18.94 -17.87 12.00
CA TYR A 331 19.41 -16.53 12.37
C TYR A 331 18.91 -16.22 13.77
N ILE A 332 19.82 -16.04 14.73
CA ILE A 332 19.45 -16.04 16.14
C ILE A 332 19.19 -14.61 16.62
N THR A 333 17.96 -14.36 17.07
CA THR A 333 17.59 -13.12 17.75
C THR A 333 18.29 -13.04 19.11
N MET A 334 18.88 -11.87 19.37
CA MET A 334 19.62 -11.51 20.58
C MET A 334 18.84 -10.49 21.42
N GLY A 335 19.23 -10.37 22.68
CA GLY A 335 18.69 -9.42 23.63
C GLY A 335 17.41 -9.91 24.30
N MET A 336 16.83 -9.09 25.18
CA MET A 336 15.64 -9.48 25.94
C MET A 336 14.71 -8.28 26.07
N ARG A 337 13.46 -8.44 25.64
CA ARG A 337 12.37 -7.50 25.97
C ARG A 337 11.52 -8.07 27.10
N GLY A 338 10.66 -7.23 27.66
CA GLY A 338 9.73 -7.63 28.71
C GLY A 338 8.62 -8.56 28.18
N PRO A 339 7.78 -9.08 29.08
CA PRO A 339 6.64 -9.93 28.69
C PRO A 339 5.68 -9.22 27.72
N ASN A 340 5.02 -10.00 26.84
CA ASN A 340 4.00 -9.52 25.89
C ASN A 340 4.44 -8.33 25.03
N ASP A 341 5.63 -8.42 24.43
CA ASP A 341 6.23 -7.37 23.60
C ASP A 341 6.44 -6.02 24.32
N GLY A 342 6.54 -6.05 25.65
CA GLY A 342 6.74 -4.88 26.50
C GLY A 342 8.22 -4.49 26.67
N PRO A 343 8.48 -3.27 27.20
CA PRO A 343 9.84 -2.86 27.53
C PRO A 343 10.46 -3.75 28.61
N ILE A 344 11.78 -3.79 28.67
CA ILE A 344 12.50 -4.59 29.67
C ILE A 344 12.14 -4.13 31.10
N VAL A 345 11.93 -5.08 32.00
CA VAL A 345 11.57 -4.81 33.40
C VAL A 345 12.83 -4.61 34.22
N GLY A 346 13.05 -3.41 34.76
CA GLY A 346 14.22 -3.10 35.58
C GLY A 346 14.46 -1.60 35.78
N ASP A 347 15.43 -1.29 36.63
CA ASP A 347 15.89 0.07 36.94
C ASP A 347 16.89 0.63 35.91
N ASP A 348 17.70 -0.24 35.30
CA ASP A 348 18.67 0.11 34.26
C ASP A 348 18.61 -0.90 33.09
N ALA A 349 17.90 -0.52 32.03
CA ALA A 349 17.76 -1.34 30.83
C ALA A 349 19.09 -1.61 30.11
N LEU A 350 20.02 -0.64 30.14
CA LEU A 350 21.29 -0.73 29.41
C LEU A 350 22.24 -1.72 30.11
N ASP A 351 22.33 -1.64 31.44
CA ASP A 351 23.10 -2.60 32.23
C ASP A 351 22.57 -4.02 32.08
N ILE A 352 21.24 -4.20 32.17
CA ILE A 352 20.60 -5.50 32.00
C ILE A 352 20.91 -6.09 30.62
N LEU A 353 20.72 -5.33 29.54
CA LEU A 353 20.93 -5.82 28.18
C LEU A 353 22.40 -6.17 27.89
N ARG A 354 23.37 -5.45 28.48
CA ARG A 354 24.79 -5.81 28.37
C ARG A 354 25.08 -7.19 28.95
N ASP A 355 24.53 -7.48 30.13
CA ASP A 355 24.67 -8.78 30.79
C ASP A 355 23.92 -9.90 30.03
N VAL A 356 22.75 -9.60 29.47
CA VAL A 356 22.02 -10.52 28.58
C VAL A 356 22.89 -10.91 27.38
N PHE A 357 23.46 -9.93 26.66
CA PHE A 357 24.31 -10.22 25.50
C PHE A 357 25.55 -11.05 25.84
N GLU A 358 26.18 -10.79 26.99
CA GLU A 358 27.33 -11.57 27.45
C GLU A 358 26.95 -13.05 27.67
N VAL A 359 25.81 -13.29 28.33
CA VAL A 359 25.32 -14.66 28.59
C VAL A 359 24.94 -15.36 27.28
N GLU A 360 24.19 -14.70 26.40
CA GLU A 360 23.77 -15.27 25.11
C GLU A 360 24.97 -15.65 24.24
N ARG A 361 25.97 -14.76 24.13
CA ARG A 361 27.20 -15.05 23.39
C ARG A 361 28.04 -16.14 24.06
N GLY A 362 28.04 -16.20 25.40
CA GLY A 362 28.63 -17.30 26.15
C GLY A 362 28.03 -18.66 25.81
N ILE A 363 26.71 -18.72 25.60
CA ILE A 363 26.01 -19.94 25.14
C ILE A 363 26.52 -20.33 23.74
N PHE A 364 26.66 -19.40 22.80
CA PHE A 364 27.19 -19.73 21.47
C PHE A 364 28.61 -20.28 21.53
N LYS A 365 29.47 -19.66 22.32
CA LYS A 365 30.84 -20.14 22.53
C LYS A 365 30.86 -21.56 23.10
N LYS A 366 29.93 -21.89 24.01
CA LYS A 366 29.80 -23.22 24.60
C LYS A 366 29.39 -24.30 23.58
N TYR A 367 28.44 -24.01 22.69
CA TYR A 367 27.89 -25.01 21.75
C TYR A 367 28.55 -25.02 20.37
N TYR A 368 29.08 -23.88 19.92
CA TYR A 368 29.64 -23.70 18.57
C TYR A 368 31.11 -23.29 18.56
N GLY A 369 31.73 -23.11 19.74
CA GLY A 369 33.17 -22.85 19.89
C GLY A 369 33.61 -21.40 19.75
N SER A 370 32.75 -20.50 19.24
CA SER A 370 33.00 -19.05 19.17
C SER A 370 31.70 -18.28 19.41
N GLU A 371 31.81 -17.08 19.96
CA GLU A 371 30.67 -16.17 20.16
C GLU A 371 30.08 -15.68 18.83
N SER A 372 30.85 -15.69 17.75
CA SER A 372 30.45 -15.26 16.40
C SER A 372 30.19 -16.43 15.44
N ALA A 373 30.10 -17.67 15.95
CA ALA A 373 29.95 -18.86 15.12
C ALA A 373 28.58 -18.99 14.43
N VAL A 374 27.61 -18.17 14.84
CA VAL A 374 26.23 -18.16 14.36
C VAL A 374 25.83 -16.75 13.93
N ASN A 375 24.94 -16.67 12.94
CA ASN A 375 24.33 -15.41 12.54
C ASN A 375 23.46 -14.87 13.68
N GLN A 376 23.66 -13.62 14.06
CA GLN A 376 23.01 -12.97 15.19
C GLN A 376 22.32 -11.69 14.75
N VAL A 377 21.13 -11.43 15.27
CA VAL A 377 20.36 -10.23 14.96
C VAL A 377 19.81 -9.57 16.21
N TRP A 378 19.84 -8.24 16.23
CA TRP A 378 19.16 -7.43 17.22
C TRP A 378 18.32 -6.35 16.53
N THR A 379 17.04 -6.30 16.82
CA THR A 379 16.11 -5.35 16.18
C THR A 379 15.87 -4.16 17.10
N LEU A 380 16.07 -2.96 16.58
CA LEU A 380 15.91 -1.70 17.31
C LEU A 380 14.44 -1.26 17.35
N TYR A 381 13.58 -2.06 17.97
CA TYR A 381 12.14 -1.85 17.98
C TYR A 381 11.66 -1.00 19.17
N LYS A 382 10.85 0.03 18.88
CA LYS A 382 10.25 0.94 19.88
C LYS A 382 11.30 1.50 20.84
N GLU A 383 11.20 1.22 22.14
CA GLU A 383 12.11 1.74 23.16
C GLU A 383 13.56 1.30 22.95
N VAL A 384 13.80 0.18 22.26
CA VAL A 384 15.15 -0.33 22.00
C VAL A 384 15.97 0.63 21.14
N GLN A 385 15.30 1.38 20.25
CA GLN A 385 15.96 2.43 19.47
C GLN A 385 16.53 3.54 20.38
N THR A 386 15.87 3.83 21.50
CA THR A 386 16.37 4.79 22.50
C THR A 386 17.58 4.24 23.25
N TYR A 387 17.65 2.93 23.49
CA TYR A 387 18.81 2.31 24.14
C TYR A 387 20.04 2.35 23.25
N TYR A 388 19.87 2.09 21.95
CA TYR A 388 20.92 2.25 20.96
C TYR A 388 21.42 3.70 20.89
N ALA A 389 20.50 4.66 20.81
CA ALA A 389 20.83 6.08 20.83
C ALA A 389 21.53 6.53 22.13
N ALA A 390 21.27 5.86 23.25
CA ALA A 390 21.95 6.08 24.54
C ALA A 390 23.31 5.38 24.66
N GLY A 391 23.78 4.69 23.61
CA GLY A 391 25.12 4.09 23.53
C GLY A 391 25.19 2.59 23.85
N LEU A 392 24.07 1.87 23.82
CA LEU A 392 24.08 0.40 23.83
C LEU A 392 24.32 -0.14 22.41
N ASP A 393 25.57 -0.46 22.08
CA ASP A 393 25.96 -1.00 20.78
C ASP A 393 26.41 -2.47 20.91
N PRO A 394 25.80 -3.43 20.18
CA PRO A 394 26.27 -4.82 20.20
C PRO A 394 27.56 -4.98 19.38
N PRO A 395 28.24 -6.14 19.48
CA PRO A 395 29.41 -6.44 18.65
C PRO A 395 29.18 -6.30 17.14
N GLN A 396 30.25 -6.00 16.39
CA GLN A 396 30.20 -5.65 14.96
C GLN A 396 29.66 -6.77 14.04
N ASP A 397 29.74 -8.03 14.49
CA ASP A 397 29.22 -9.21 13.80
C ASP A 397 27.70 -9.39 13.94
N VAL A 398 27.06 -8.68 14.88
CA VAL A 398 25.59 -8.71 15.06
C VAL A 398 24.94 -7.80 14.03
N THR A 399 23.95 -8.34 13.31
CA THR A 399 23.09 -7.56 12.41
C THR A 399 22.15 -6.68 13.22
N LEU A 400 22.04 -5.41 12.84
CA LEU A 400 20.99 -4.54 13.37
C LEU A 400 19.82 -4.53 12.40
N ILE A 401 18.59 -4.72 12.89
CA ILE A 401 17.39 -4.45 12.10
C ILE A 401 16.80 -3.11 12.54
N PHE A 402 16.60 -2.21 11.58
CA PHE A 402 15.89 -0.96 11.79
C PHE A 402 14.44 -1.12 11.29
N PRO A 403 13.43 -0.97 12.16
CA PRO A 403 12.05 -1.12 11.75
C PRO A 403 11.50 0.15 11.08
N ASP A 404 10.39 0.00 10.39
CA ASP A 404 9.47 1.10 10.16
C ASP A 404 8.73 1.49 11.46
N ASP A 405 7.87 2.50 11.36
CA ASP A 405 7.05 3.02 12.46
C ASP A 405 5.79 2.20 12.73
N ASN A 406 5.69 0.99 12.17
CA ASN A 406 4.48 0.18 12.09
C ASN A 406 3.38 0.82 11.22
N ALA A 407 3.67 1.89 10.50
CA ALA A 407 2.78 2.52 9.54
C ALA A 407 3.48 2.73 8.20
N GLY A 408 4.46 1.88 7.88
CA GLY A 408 5.12 1.88 6.59
C GLY A 408 6.07 3.06 6.36
N ASN A 409 6.52 3.78 7.39
CA ASN A 409 7.57 4.81 7.29
C ASN A 409 8.83 4.35 8.04
N VAL A 410 9.96 4.18 7.35
CA VAL A 410 11.21 3.75 7.99
C VAL A 410 11.63 4.77 9.06
N GLN A 411 11.84 4.33 10.31
CA GLN A 411 12.16 5.26 11.41
C GLN A 411 13.59 5.77 11.33
N ARG A 412 14.53 4.87 11.01
CA ARG A 412 15.96 5.13 11.00
C ARG A 412 16.64 4.32 9.91
N LEU A 413 17.65 4.91 9.29
CA LEU A 413 18.56 4.23 8.37
C LEU A 413 20.03 4.44 8.80
N PRO A 414 20.97 3.61 8.31
CA PRO A 414 22.37 3.66 8.73
C PRO A 414 23.02 5.02 8.50
N THR A 415 23.69 5.53 9.52
CA THR A 415 24.43 6.81 9.48
C THR A 415 25.92 6.59 9.68
N GLY A 416 26.76 7.45 9.08
CA GLY A 416 28.21 7.31 9.16
C GLY A 416 28.69 5.92 8.69
N ASP A 417 29.49 5.24 9.52
CA ASP A 417 30.08 3.93 9.20
C ASP A 417 29.18 2.73 9.56
N GLU A 418 27.96 2.94 10.05
CA GLU A 418 27.05 1.84 10.44
C GLU A 418 26.74 0.87 9.28
N ALA A 419 26.71 1.36 8.05
CA ALA A 419 26.49 0.53 6.86
C ALA A 419 27.66 -0.45 6.60
N SER A 420 28.86 -0.17 7.12
CA SER A 420 30.05 -0.99 6.96
C SER A 420 30.21 -2.08 8.02
N ARG A 421 29.28 -2.18 8.99
CA ARG A 421 29.32 -3.20 10.04
C ARG A 421 29.32 -4.61 9.44
N ALA A 422 30.13 -5.52 9.98
CA ALA A 422 30.30 -6.87 9.45
C ALA A 422 28.98 -7.68 9.43
N GLY A 423 28.17 -7.53 10.48
CA GLY A 423 26.83 -8.08 10.58
C GLY A 423 25.84 -7.49 9.58
N GLY A 424 26.11 -6.30 9.03
CA GLY A 424 25.22 -5.57 8.14
C GLY A 424 23.97 -5.02 8.83
N ILE A 425 23.08 -4.43 8.04
CA ILE A 425 21.84 -3.80 8.51
C ILE A 425 20.65 -4.41 7.77
N GLY A 426 19.57 -4.68 8.50
CA GLY A 426 18.29 -5.12 7.97
C GLY A 426 17.17 -4.12 8.21
N LEU A 427 16.01 -4.44 7.65
CA LEU A 427 14.76 -3.69 7.70
C LEU A 427 13.62 -4.64 8.13
N TYR A 428 12.81 -4.18 9.08
CA TYR A 428 11.53 -4.79 9.41
C TYR A 428 10.40 -3.83 9.01
N TYR A 429 9.51 -4.26 8.12
CA TYR A 429 8.51 -3.41 7.49
C TYR A 429 7.10 -4.01 7.63
N HIS A 430 6.07 -3.18 7.76
CA HIS A 430 4.71 -3.66 8.02
C HIS A 430 3.77 -3.49 6.81
N PHE A 431 3.12 -4.57 6.40
CA PHE A 431 1.90 -4.55 5.60
C PHE A 431 0.64 -4.78 6.46
N GLU A 432 0.79 -5.37 7.64
CA GLU A 432 -0.23 -5.50 8.68
C GLU A 432 0.33 -5.08 10.05
N TYR A 433 -0.53 -4.61 10.98
CA TYR A 433 -0.10 -4.27 12.33
C TYR A 433 -1.23 -4.26 13.37
N VAL A 434 -0.87 -4.70 14.58
CA VAL A 434 -1.66 -4.57 15.80
C VAL A 434 -1.02 -3.58 16.77
N GLY A 435 -1.68 -2.45 16.99
CA GLY A 435 -1.26 -1.45 17.96
C GLY A 435 -1.67 -0.03 17.63
N SER A 436 -1.13 0.91 18.40
CA SER A 436 -1.44 2.33 18.29
C SER A 436 -0.93 2.97 16.99
N PRO A 437 -1.59 4.03 16.48
CA PRO A 437 -2.82 4.61 17.01
C PRO A 437 -4.07 3.77 16.74
N ILE A 438 -4.10 3.02 15.64
CA ILE A 438 -5.21 2.15 15.21
C ILE A 438 -4.60 0.93 14.52
N SER A 439 -5.07 -0.27 14.86
CA SER A 439 -4.66 -1.50 14.17
C SER A 439 -5.25 -1.55 12.75
N TYR A 440 -4.53 -2.17 11.84
CA TYR A 440 -5.03 -2.45 10.49
C TYR A 440 -4.75 -3.91 10.19
N LYS A 441 -5.80 -4.73 10.12
CA LYS A 441 -5.71 -6.20 10.03
C LYS A 441 -6.64 -6.82 9.00
N TRP A 442 -7.49 -6.02 8.37
CA TRP A 442 -8.55 -6.58 7.55
C TRP A 442 -8.05 -7.01 6.16
N GLN A 443 -7.38 -6.11 5.45
CA GLN A 443 -6.94 -6.36 4.08
C GLN A 443 -5.81 -5.43 3.64
N ASN A 444 -5.31 -5.64 2.42
CA ASN A 444 -4.22 -4.86 1.84
C ASN A 444 -4.50 -3.36 1.78
N ILE A 445 -3.56 -2.59 2.32
CA ILE A 445 -3.50 -1.11 2.32
C ILE A 445 -2.17 -0.58 1.78
N ALA A 446 -1.33 -1.45 1.22
CA ALA A 446 0.01 -1.12 0.77
C ALA A 446 -0.02 -0.47 -0.62
N ASN A 447 0.20 0.85 -0.63
CA ASN A 447 0.44 1.62 -1.85
C ASN A 447 1.84 1.29 -2.40
N LEU A 448 1.93 0.63 -3.57
CA LEU A 448 3.21 0.14 -4.11
C LEU A 448 4.27 1.24 -4.35
N PRO A 449 3.94 2.43 -4.90
CA PRO A 449 4.88 3.55 -4.93
C PRO A 449 5.47 3.91 -3.55
N LYS A 450 4.66 3.88 -2.48
CA LYS A 450 5.13 4.10 -1.10
C LYS A 450 6.04 2.97 -0.63
N VAL A 451 5.68 1.72 -0.88
CA VAL A 451 6.51 0.55 -0.55
C VAL A 451 7.87 0.63 -1.26
N TYR A 452 7.86 0.87 -2.58
CA TYR A 452 9.07 1.06 -3.37
C TYR A 452 9.95 2.18 -2.81
N LYS A 453 9.34 3.33 -2.48
CA LYS A 453 10.04 4.46 -1.88
C LYS A 453 10.83 4.05 -0.63
N GLU A 454 10.19 3.37 0.31
CA GLU A 454 10.80 3.03 1.61
C GLU A 454 11.86 1.94 1.47
N LEU A 455 11.54 0.86 0.75
CA LEU A 455 12.46 -0.26 0.54
C LEU A 455 13.70 0.16 -0.27
N MET A 456 13.52 0.95 -1.33
CA MET A 456 14.65 1.41 -2.14
C MET A 456 15.54 2.40 -1.38
N GLN A 457 14.96 3.26 -0.53
CA GLN A 457 15.75 4.12 0.35
C GLN A 457 16.58 3.31 1.36
N ALA A 458 16.00 2.26 1.93
CA ALA A 458 16.73 1.33 2.80
C ALA A 458 17.90 0.67 2.05
N LYS A 459 17.68 0.17 0.83
CA LYS A 459 18.76 -0.39 -0.02
C LYS A 459 19.86 0.65 -0.28
N LEU A 460 19.49 1.84 -0.73
CA LEU A 460 20.45 2.90 -1.07
C LEU A 460 21.25 3.40 0.14
N ARG A 461 20.75 3.16 1.37
CA ARG A 461 21.42 3.46 2.64
C ARG A 461 22.15 2.25 3.25
N GLY A 462 22.26 1.13 2.55
CA GLY A 462 23.02 -0.04 2.98
C GLY A 462 22.28 -0.96 3.96
N ALA A 463 20.96 -0.83 4.11
CA ALA A 463 20.13 -1.78 4.82
C ALA A 463 19.68 -2.90 3.87
N ASP A 464 20.59 -3.80 3.55
CA ASP A 464 20.40 -4.88 2.55
C ASP A 464 20.75 -6.28 3.07
N ARG A 465 20.97 -6.43 4.38
CA ARG A 465 21.24 -7.73 4.98
C ARG A 465 19.98 -8.57 5.13
N ILE A 466 18.95 -8.03 5.77
CA ILE A 466 17.67 -8.71 6.04
C ILE A 466 16.53 -7.78 5.67
N TRP A 467 15.61 -8.18 4.81
CA TRP A 467 14.30 -7.55 4.69
C TRP A 467 13.22 -8.54 5.14
N ILE A 468 12.49 -8.18 6.19
CA ILE A 468 11.43 -9.00 6.77
C ILE A 468 10.12 -8.18 6.76
N MET A 469 9.08 -8.72 6.12
CA MET A 469 7.79 -8.05 5.96
C MET A 469 6.76 -8.67 6.90
N ASN A 470 6.14 -7.92 7.82
CA ASN A 470 4.94 -8.37 8.51
C ASN A 470 3.80 -8.43 7.48
N VAL A 471 3.33 -9.65 7.19
CA VAL A 471 2.27 -9.92 6.22
C VAL A 471 0.96 -10.34 6.89
N GLY A 472 0.87 -10.21 8.21
CA GLY A 472 -0.28 -10.65 8.98
C GLY A 472 -0.57 -12.13 8.74
N ASP A 473 -1.78 -12.36 8.25
CA ASP A 473 -2.34 -13.66 7.86
C ASP A 473 -1.85 -14.22 6.50
N ILE A 474 -0.84 -13.60 5.88
CA ILE A 474 -0.41 -13.80 4.48
C ILE A 474 -1.47 -13.33 3.47
N LYS A 475 -2.73 -13.75 3.62
CA LYS A 475 -3.86 -13.30 2.79
C LYS A 475 -4.54 -12.09 3.45
N PRO A 476 -4.95 -11.05 2.71
CA PRO A 476 -4.81 -10.87 1.25
C PRO A 476 -3.59 -9.97 0.89
N MET A 477 -2.39 -10.28 1.38
CA MET A 477 -1.16 -9.49 1.18
C MET A 477 -0.29 -10.00 0.01
N GLU A 478 -0.84 -10.80 -0.91
CA GLU A 478 -0.11 -11.45 -1.99
C GLU A 478 0.60 -10.44 -2.90
N LEU A 479 -0.12 -9.42 -3.41
CA LEU A 479 0.47 -8.42 -4.30
C LEU A 479 1.65 -7.65 -3.68
N PRO A 480 1.53 -6.99 -2.52
CA PRO A 480 2.64 -6.23 -1.94
C PRO A 480 3.79 -7.12 -1.48
N TYR A 481 3.51 -8.36 -1.03
CA TYR A 481 4.57 -9.30 -0.67
C TYR A 481 5.38 -9.74 -1.88
N ALA A 482 4.72 -10.11 -2.99
CA ALA A 482 5.43 -10.44 -4.24
C ALA A 482 6.27 -9.27 -4.73
N PHE A 483 5.71 -8.05 -4.73
CA PHE A 483 6.43 -6.84 -5.12
C PHE A 483 7.68 -6.62 -4.27
N ALA A 484 7.58 -6.78 -2.96
CA ALA A 484 8.71 -6.65 -2.04
C ALA A 484 9.79 -7.73 -2.30
N MET A 485 9.40 -8.97 -2.58
CA MET A 485 10.35 -10.07 -2.83
C MET A 485 11.06 -9.93 -4.18
N ASP A 486 10.35 -9.54 -5.23
CA ASP A 486 10.95 -9.28 -6.54
C ASP A 486 11.89 -8.07 -6.50
N LEU A 487 11.52 -7.01 -5.76
CA LEU A 487 12.42 -5.88 -5.51
C LEU A 487 13.66 -6.30 -4.69
N ALA A 488 13.48 -7.10 -3.64
CA ALA A 488 14.58 -7.60 -2.81
C ALA A 488 15.53 -8.52 -3.59
N TRP A 489 15.01 -9.27 -4.56
CA TRP A 489 15.80 -10.09 -5.47
C TRP A 489 16.64 -9.21 -6.39
N ASN A 490 16.04 -8.24 -7.07
CA ASN A 490 16.76 -7.35 -7.99
C ASN A 490 16.25 -5.91 -7.90
N THR A 491 16.91 -5.07 -7.10
CA THR A 491 16.49 -3.67 -6.90
C THR A 491 16.63 -2.80 -8.15
N SER A 492 17.33 -3.29 -9.18
CA SER A 492 17.47 -2.59 -10.47
C SER A 492 16.35 -2.91 -11.46
N SER A 493 15.45 -3.85 -11.13
CA SER A 493 14.37 -4.30 -12.03
C SER A 493 13.11 -3.44 -11.97
N ILE A 494 12.92 -2.68 -10.89
CA ILE A 494 11.73 -1.87 -10.64
C ILE A 494 12.17 -0.43 -10.39
N SER A 495 11.48 0.53 -11.00
CA SER A 495 11.54 1.96 -10.70
C SER A 495 10.12 2.51 -10.48
N PHE A 496 9.98 3.78 -10.10
CA PHE A 496 8.64 4.39 -10.01
C PHE A 496 7.89 4.31 -11.35
N GLU A 497 8.60 4.52 -12.46
CA GLU A 497 8.07 4.49 -13.83
C GLU A 497 7.64 3.10 -14.28
N SER A 498 8.30 2.04 -13.82
CA SER A 498 7.99 0.66 -14.23
C SER A 498 6.96 -0.04 -13.33
N ILE A 499 6.45 0.59 -12.26
CA ILE A 499 5.39 -0.01 -11.42
C ILE A 499 4.16 -0.44 -12.24
N PRO A 500 3.64 0.35 -13.19
CA PRO A 500 2.53 -0.11 -14.05
C PRO A 500 2.88 -1.32 -14.92
N GLU A 501 4.13 -1.40 -15.40
CA GLU A 501 4.61 -2.55 -16.16
C GLU A 501 4.68 -3.79 -15.27
N TYR A 502 5.20 -3.66 -14.04
CA TYR A 502 5.19 -4.73 -13.04
C TYR A 502 3.78 -5.24 -12.78
N LEU A 503 2.79 -4.36 -12.58
CA LEU A 503 1.39 -4.75 -12.36
C LEU A 503 0.79 -5.46 -13.58
N THR A 504 1.17 -5.04 -14.78
CA THR A 504 0.77 -5.71 -16.02
C THR A 504 1.31 -7.14 -16.07
N LEU A 505 2.60 -7.31 -15.78
CA LEU A 505 3.26 -8.61 -15.74
C LEU A 505 2.69 -9.52 -14.64
N TRP A 506 2.38 -8.96 -13.47
CA TRP A 506 1.76 -9.67 -12.36
C TRP A 506 0.34 -10.13 -12.70
N ALA A 507 -0.49 -9.24 -13.26
CA ALA A 507 -1.84 -9.58 -13.70
C ALA A 507 -1.82 -10.61 -14.86
N ALA A 508 -0.87 -10.49 -15.78
CA ALA A 508 -0.68 -11.45 -16.86
C ALA A 508 -0.29 -12.84 -16.33
N ARG A 509 0.55 -12.90 -15.29
CA ARG A 509 0.94 -14.15 -14.64
C ARG A 509 -0.22 -14.79 -13.89
N ASP A 510 -0.92 -14.03 -13.04
CA ASP A 510 -1.83 -14.58 -12.04
C ASP A 510 -3.30 -14.62 -12.46
N ILE A 511 -3.71 -13.79 -13.43
CA ILE A 511 -5.08 -13.72 -13.93
C ILE A 511 -5.16 -14.11 -15.41
N GLY A 512 -4.30 -13.54 -16.26
CA GLY A 512 -4.27 -13.82 -17.70
C GLY A 512 -3.82 -12.62 -18.53
N GLU A 513 -3.13 -12.87 -19.64
CA GLU A 513 -2.59 -11.82 -20.52
C GLU A 513 -3.71 -10.93 -21.09
N GLU A 514 -4.87 -11.52 -21.37
CA GLU A 514 -6.03 -10.81 -21.93
C GLU A 514 -6.68 -9.82 -20.97
N TYR A 515 -6.41 -9.92 -19.66
CA TYR A 515 -6.95 -9.02 -18.63
C TYR A 515 -5.92 -7.99 -18.14
N ALA A 516 -4.63 -8.23 -18.38
CA ALA A 516 -3.54 -7.51 -17.77
C ALA A 516 -3.59 -5.99 -18.03
N GLU A 517 -3.70 -5.57 -19.30
CA GLU A 517 -3.75 -4.14 -19.67
C GLU A 517 -4.94 -3.41 -19.05
N ALA A 518 -6.09 -4.08 -18.91
CA ALA A 518 -7.29 -3.50 -18.31
C ALA A 518 -7.19 -3.42 -16.78
N LEU A 519 -6.50 -4.38 -16.15
CA LEU A 519 -6.31 -4.43 -14.69
C LEU A 519 -5.24 -3.46 -14.20
N THR A 520 -4.21 -3.16 -14.97
CA THR A 520 -3.15 -2.23 -14.58
C THR A 520 -3.66 -0.86 -14.10
N PRO A 521 -4.49 -0.11 -14.85
CA PRO A 521 -5.02 1.16 -14.37
C PRO A 521 -5.95 1.01 -13.16
N ILE A 522 -6.69 -0.10 -13.06
CA ILE A 522 -7.56 -0.43 -11.91
C ILE A 522 -6.70 -0.60 -10.65
N LEU A 523 -5.62 -1.37 -10.73
CA LEU A 523 -4.72 -1.65 -9.60
C LEU A 523 -3.91 -0.40 -9.19
N MET A 524 -3.51 0.43 -10.16
CA MET A 524 -2.85 1.72 -9.87
C MET A 524 -3.80 2.67 -9.12
N GLU A 525 -5.05 2.77 -9.57
CA GLU A 525 -6.06 3.63 -8.95
C GLU A 525 -6.47 3.12 -7.56
N TRP A 526 -6.70 1.81 -7.42
CA TRP A 526 -6.96 1.18 -6.13
C TRP A 526 -5.81 1.41 -5.15
N GLY A 527 -4.56 1.18 -5.58
CA GLY A 527 -3.36 1.42 -4.78
C GLY A 527 -3.21 2.88 -4.33
N HIS A 528 -3.63 3.83 -5.16
CA HIS A 528 -3.67 5.25 -4.78
C HIS A 528 -4.75 5.54 -3.73
N LEU A 529 -5.97 5.01 -3.90
CA LEU A 529 -7.08 5.22 -2.97
C LEU A 529 -6.81 4.62 -1.58
N ILE A 530 -6.28 3.39 -1.49
CA ILE A 530 -5.93 2.78 -0.19
C ILE A 530 -4.77 3.52 0.51
N GLY A 531 -3.92 4.20 -0.28
CA GLY A 531 -2.84 5.04 0.26
C GLY A 531 -3.34 6.32 0.92
N MET A 532 -4.51 6.85 0.54
CA MET A 532 -5.05 8.11 1.07
C MET A 532 -5.32 8.04 2.57
N ARG A 533 -5.89 6.91 3.03
CA ARG A 533 -6.19 6.62 4.43
C ARG A 533 -6.46 5.13 4.60
N ARG A 534 -5.88 4.52 5.64
CA ARG A 534 -6.12 3.11 5.99
C ARG A 534 -7.59 2.89 6.36
N TYR A 535 -8.16 1.76 5.97
CA TYR A 535 -9.61 1.48 6.12
C TYR A 535 -10.11 1.69 7.54
N GLU A 536 -9.48 1.06 8.53
CA GLU A 536 -9.89 1.11 9.93
C GLU A 536 -9.74 2.52 10.55
N ALA A 537 -8.97 3.41 9.91
CA ALA A 537 -8.85 4.80 10.32
C ALA A 537 -9.90 5.73 9.66
N VAL A 538 -10.61 5.28 8.62
CA VAL A 538 -11.66 6.06 7.94
C VAL A 538 -12.92 6.06 8.81
N SER A 539 -13.34 7.26 9.20
CA SER A 539 -14.64 7.52 9.81
C SER A 539 -15.57 8.24 8.82
N PRO A 540 -16.89 8.33 9.09
CA PRO A 540 -17.81 9.06 8.22
C PRO A 540 -17.40 10.51 7.97
N GLY A 541 -16.79 11.15 8.97
CA GLY A 541 -16.34 12.55 8.90
C GLY A 541 -15.00 12.76 8.19
N THR A 542 -14.35 11.71 7.69
CA THR A 542 -13.03 11.80 7.05
C THR A 542 -13.05 12.75 5.86
N TYR A 543 -13.95 12.52 4.90
CA TYR A 543 -14.04 13.32 3.68
C TYR A 543 -15.18 14.32 3.78
N SER A 544 -14.92 15.57 3.37
CA SER A 544 -15.90 16.65 3.48
C SER A 544 -17.11 16.39 2.58
N THR A 545 -18.29 16.37 3.18
CA THR A 545 -19.59 16.36 2.47
C THR A 545 -20.07 17.77 2.09
N PHE A 546 -19.30 18.80 2.44
CA PHE A 546 -19.61 20.21 2.18
C PHE A 546 -18.69 20.83 1.14
N TYR A 547 -17.38 20.67 1.30
CA TYR A 547 -16.38 21.43 0.54
C TYR A 547 -15.80 20.63 -0.64
N PHE A 548 -15.65 21.30 -1.78
CA PHE A 548 -14.98 20.81 -3.00
C PHE A 548 -15.46 19.44 -3.52
N ARG A 549 -16.70 19.06 -3.17
CA ARG A 549 -17.27 17.73 -3.47
C ARG A 549 -16.34 16.59 -3.09
N GLU A 550 -15.58 16.75 -2.01
CA GLU A 550 -14.51 15.82 -1.65
C GLU A 550 -15.03 14.38 -1.47
N ALA A 551 -16.05 14.19 -0.63
CA ALA A 551 -16.66 12.89 -0.44
C ALA A 551 -17.28 12.31 -1.74
N GLU A 552 -17.93 13.14 -2.55
CA GLU A 552 -18.52 12.71 -3.84
C GLU A 552 -17.44 12.26 -4.83
N ARG A 553 -16.32 13.00 -4.93
CA ARG A 553 -15.21 12.65 -5.83
C ARG A 553 -14.52 11.35 -5.39
N VAL A 554 -14.24 11.21 -4.11
CA VAL A 554 -13.60 9.99 -3.57
C VAL A 554 -14.52 8.78 -3.76
N LEU A 555 -15.81 8.92 -3.43
CA LEU A 555 -16.77 7.85 -3.62
C LEU A 555 -16.90 7.45 -5.09
N ALA A 556 -17.02 8.41 -6.01
CA ALA A 556 -17.15 8.12 -7.43
C ALA A 556 -15.95 7.34 -8.01
N ARG A 557 -14.74 7.54 -7.48
CA ARG A 557 -13.55 6.78 -7.85
C ARG A 557 -13.65 5.32 -7.40
N TRP A 558 -14.05 5.09 -6.15
CA TRP A 558 -14.34 3.75 -5.63
C TRP A 558 -15.46 3.03 -6.38
N GLU A 559 -16.54 3.75 -6.71
CA GLU A 559 -17.67 3.19 -7.46
C GLU A 559 -17.28 2.79 -8.89
N ALA A 560 -16.44 3.59 -9.55
CA ALA A 560 -15.91 3.23 -10.86
C ALA A 560 -15.10 1.92 -10.81
N LEU A 561 -14.27 1.72 -9.78
CA LEU A 561 -13.53 0.47 -9.59
C LEU A 561 -14.49 -0.71 -9.32
N TYR A 562 -15.49 -0.52 -8.46
CA TYR A 562 -16.52 -1.51 -8.18
C TYR A 562 -17.20 -1.97 -9.45
N ASP A 563 -17.67 -1.04 -10.29
CA ASP A 563 -18.41 -1.36 -11.53
C ASP A 563 -17.53 -2.10 -12.53
N GLN A 564 -16.28 -1.64 -12.73
CA GLN A 564 -15.34 -2.25 -13.67
C GLN A 564 -14.98 -3.68 -13.28
N VAL A 565 -14.64 -3.90 -12.02
CA VAL A 565 -14.19 -5.21 -11.51
C VAL A 565 -15.35 -6.20 -11.39
N SER A 566 -16.55 -5.73 -11.03
CA SER A 566 -17.75 -6.58 -11.01
C SER A 566 -18.13 -7.05 -12.40
N ALA A 567 -18.14 -6.15 -13.39
CA ALA A 567 -18.41 -6.50 -14.78
C ALA A 567 -17.36 -7.46 -15.37
N MET A 568 -16.10 -7.36 -14.93
CA MET A 568 -15.03 -8.29 -15.34
C MET A 568 -15.26 -9.68 -14.76
N LYS A 569 -15.57 -9.80 -13.46
CA LYS A 569 -15.87 -11.09 -12.81
C LYS A 569 -16.99 -11.85 -13.51
N GLU A 570 -18.07 -11.17 -13.90
CA GLU A 570 -19.24 -11.79 -14.56
C GLU A 570 -18.90 -12.45 -15.91
N ARG A 571 -17.82 -12.02 -16.57
CA ARG A 571 -17.43 -12.50 -17.91
C ARG A 571 -16.24 -13.46 -17.87
N MET A 572 -15.67 -13.68 -16.70
CA MET A 572 -14.46 -14.46 -16.52
C MET A 572 -14.75 -15.97 -16.60
N PRO A 573 -13.84 -16.77 -17.21
CA PRO A 573 -13.91 -18.22 -17.15
C PRO A 573 -13.99 -18.74 -15.70
N GLU A 574 -14.82 -19.75 -15.46
CA GLU A 574 -15.07 -20.33 -14.13
C GLU A 574 -13.78 -20.74 -13.40
N GLU A 575 -12.80 -21.25 -14.13
CA GLU A 575 -11.50 -21.67 -13.61
C GLU A 575 -10.63 -20.53 -13.06
N LEU A 576 -10.83 -19.29 -13.52
CA LEU A 576 -10.10 -18.11 -13.06
C LEU A 576 -10.83 -17.39 -11.92
N VAL A 577 -12.13 -17.63 -11.74
CA VAL A 577 -12.95 -16.94 -10.74
C VAL A 577 -12.37 -17.05 -9.33
N PRO A 578 -11.88 -18.20 -8.83
CA PRO A 578 -11.28 -18.26 -7.49
C PRO A 578 -10.08 -17.34 -7.33
N ALA A 579 -9.15 -17.34 -8.27
CA ALA A 579 -7.95 -16.47 -8.20
C ALA A 579 -8.32 -15.00 -8.31
N PHE A 580 -9.18 -14.65 -9.27
CA PHE A 580 -9.64 -13.28 -9.45
C PHE A 580 -10.45 -12.77 -8.25
N TYR A 581 -11.27 -13.64 -7.65
CA TYR A 581 -12.05 -13.26 -6.48
C TYR A 581 -11.16 -12.79 -5.34
N GLN A 582 -10.10 -13.56 -5.07
CA GLN A 582 -9.20 -13.36 -3.95
C GLN A 582 -8.23 -12.21 -4.19
N LEU A 583 -7.64 -12.14 -5.39
CA LEU A 583 -6.55 -11.22 -5.70
C LEU A 583 -7.03 -9.83 -6.16
N ILE A 584 -8.22 -9.74 -6.77
CA ILE A 584 -8.71 -8.51 -7.42
C ILE A 584 -10.09 -8.10 -6.90
N TYR A 585 -11.09 -8.99 -7.04
CA TYR A 585 -12.49 -8.62 -6.81
C TYR A 585 -12.74 -8.25 -5.36
N TYR A 586 -12.42 -9.12 -4.41
CA TYR A 586 -12.71 -8.84 -3.01
C TYR A 586 -11.95 -7.61 -2.49
N PRO A 587 -10.62 -7.45 -2.70
CA PRO A 587 -9.92 -6.28 -2.16
C PRO A 587 -10.47 -4.94 -2.65
N ILE A 588 -10.94 -4.90 -3.91
CA ILE A 588 -11.47 -3.68 -4.52
C ILE A 588 -12.95 -3.47 -4.14
N VAL A 589 -13.78 -4.50 -4.27
CA VAL A 589 -15.23 -4.42 -4.07
C VAL A 589 -15.57 -4.23 -2.60
N SER A 590 -14.85 -4.90 -1.69
CA SER A 590 -15.04 -4.72 -0.25
C SER A 590 -14.58 -3.33 0.19
N GLY A 591 -13.46 -2.83 -0.33
CA GLY A 591 -13.02 -1.45 -0.10
C GLY A 591 -14.05 -0.42 -0.57
N ALA A 592 -14.56 -0.58 -1.79
CA ALA A 592 -15.61 0.30 -2.32
C ALA A 592 -16.89 0.25 -1.47
N THR A 593 -17.30 -0.94 -1.02
CA THR A 593 -18.47 -1.13 -0.15
C THR A 593 -18.26 -0.45 1.20
N PHE A 594 -17.08 -0.59 1.80
CA PHE A 594 -16.71 0.09 3.03
C PHE A 594 -16.77 1.61 2.92
N TYR A 595 -16.22 2.18 1.85
CA TYR A 595 -16.29 3.63 1.61
C TYR A 595 -17.72 4.10 1.33
N ARG A 596 -18.55 3.32 0.62
CA ARG A 596 -19.98 3.60 0.43
C ARG A 596 -20.73 3.65 1.76
N VAL A 597 -20.46 2.73 2.69
CA VAL A 597 -21.03 2.75 4.05
C VAL A 597 -20.57 4.00 4.81
N GLN A 598 -19.26 4.22 4.94
CA GLN A 598 -18.71 5.33 5.74
C GLN A 598 -19.16 6.71 5.23
N ILE A 599 -19.01 6.96 3.92
CA ILE A 599 -19.44 8.22 3.31
C ILE A 599 -20.97 8.35 3.33
N GLY A 600 -21.69 7.24 3.14
CA GLY A 600 -23.15 7.19 3.22
C GLY A 600 -23.69 7.58 4.59
N ILE A 601 -23.04 7.19 5.68
CA ILE A 601 -23.40 7.64 7.05
C ILE A 601 -23.27 9.17 7.15
N ALA A 602 -22.20 9.75 6.63
CA ALA A 602 -22.01 11.21 6.66
C ALA A 602 -23.02 11.96 5.77
N GLN A 603 -23.34 11.41 4.60
CA GLN A 603 -24.39 11.95 3.72
C GLN A 603 -25.77 11.86 4.37
N ASN A 604 -26.11 10.72 4.97
CA ASN A 604 -27.34 10.55 5.74
C ASN A 604 -27.47 11.61 6.85
N LYS A 605 -26.40 11.81 7.64
CA LYS A 605 -26.36 12.83 8.69
C LYS A 605 -26.55 14.24 8.13
N LYS A 606 -25.89 14.57 7.02
CA LYS A 606 -26.06 15.86 6.31
C LYS A 606 -27.52 16.06 5.89
N PHE A 607 -28.11 15.08 5.20
CA PHE A 607 -29.51 15.14 4.74
C PHE A 607 -30.49 15.26 5.91
N ALA A 608 -30.25 14.55 7.02
CA ALA A 608 -31.09 14.66 8.21
C ALA A 608 -31.01 16.05 8.85
N HIS A 609 -29.82 16.66 8.93
CA HIS A 609 -29.65 18.04 9.39
C HIS A 609 -30.40 19.06 8.53
N GLU A 610 -30.44 18.82 7.21
CA GLU A 610 -31.17 19.62 6.23
C GLU A 610 -32.68 19.30 6.18
N ARG A 611 -33.13 18.33 6.99
CA ARG A 611 -34.52 17.83 7.05
C ARG A 611 -35.01 17.24 5.72
N ARG A 612 -34.12 16.73 4.87
CA ARG A 612 -34.51 16.10 3.61
C ARG A 612 -35.21 14.77 3.86
N ASN A 613 -36.27 14.51 3.11
CA ASN A 613 -36.94 13.20 3.13
C ASN A 613 -36.02 12.07 2.62
N SER A 614 -35.07 12.38 1.74
CA SER A 614 -34.05 11.44 1.25
C SER A 614 -33.08 10.93 2.33
N ALA A 615 -33.02 11.57 3.50
CA ALA A 615 -32.23 11.07 4.62
C ALA A 615 -32.60 9.62 4.98
N ASN A 616 -33.91 9.30 5.00
CA ASN A 616 -34.38 7.96 5.34
C ASN A 616 -33.96 6.94 4.26
N GLY A 617 -34.08 7.28 2.97
CA GLY A 617 -33.62 6.42 1.88
C GLY A 617 -32.12 6.15 1.92
N MET A 618 -31.31 7.16 2.26
CA MET A 618 -29.87 7.00 2.46
C MET A 618 -29.57 6.10 3.67
N ALA A 619 -30.33 6.19 4.77
CA ALA A 619 -30.16 5.29 5.92
C ALA A 619 -30.43 3.83 5.55
N GLU A 620 -31.50 3.57 4.79
CA GLU A 620 -31.82 2.22 4.29
C GLU A 620 -30.74 1.71 3.34
N GLN A 621 -30.27 2.54 2.40
CA GLN A 621 -29.18 2.19 1.48
C GLN A 621 -27.91 1.81 2.23
N VAL A 622 -27.52 2.59 3.25
CA VAL A 622 -26.34 2.30 4.07
C VAL A 622 -26.50 0.98 4.82
N ARG A 623 -27.69 0.70 5.36
CA ARG A 623 -27.97 -0.59 6.02
C ARG A 623 -27.83 -1.75 5.05
N ASP A 624 -28.41 -1.63 3.86
CA ASP A 624 -28.36 -2.70 2.85
C ASP A 624 -26.92 -2.93 2.35
N LEU A 625 -26.13 -1.85 2.19
CA LEU A 625 -24.70 -1.95 1.87
C LEU A 625 -23.90 -2.64 2.98
N PHE A 626 -24.15 -2.29 4.24
CA PHE A 626 -23.51 -2.92 5.39
C PHE A 626 -23.82 -4.42 5.47
N GLU A 627 -25.06 -4.85 5.18
CA GLU A 627 -25.39 -6.27 5.11
C GLU A 627 -24.70 -6.96 3.92
N SER A 628 -24.63 -6.30 2.76
CA SER A 628 -23.97 -6.86 1.56
C SER A 628 -22.46 -7.06 1.70
N ASP A 629 -21.82 -6.37 2.65
CA ASP A 629 -20.40 -6.57 2.96
C ASP A 629 -20.14 -8.01 3.43
N TYR A 630 -21.06 -8.59 4.22
CA TYR A 630 -20.95 -9.99 4.65
C TYR A 630 -21.00 -10.97 3.47
N ASP A 631 -21.74 -10.66 2.40
CA ASP A 631 -21.80 -11.52 1.21
C ASP A 631 -20.42 -11.65 0.54
N LEU A 632 -19.55 -10.64 0.67
CA LEU A 632 -18.18 -10.69 0.15
C LEU A 632 -17.30 -11.65 0.95
N THR A 633 -17.41 -11.62 2.28
CA THR A 633 -16.74 -12.60 3.17
C THR A 633 -17.30 -14.00 2.94
N HIS A 634 -18.62 -14.14 2.84
CA HIS A 634 -19.25 -15.42 2.55
C HIS A 634 -18.83 -15.97 1.19
N GLY A 635 -18.69 -15.12 0.18
CA GLY A 635 -18.16 -15.50 -1.12
C GLY A 635 -16.76 -16.11 -1.02
N PHE A 636 -15.89 -15.59 -0.15
CA PHE A 636 -14.60 -16.20 0.19
C PHE A 636 -14.77 -17.58 0.85
N ASP A 637 -15.71 -17.69 1.79
CA ASP A 637 -15.94 -18.90 2.58
C ASP A 637 -16.44 -20.09 1.77
N ILE A 638 -17.07 -19.85 0.61
CA ILE A 638 -17.61 -20.92 -0.26
C ILE A 638 -16.69 -21.28 -1.43
N LEU A 639 -15.62 -20.52 -1.68
CA LEU A 639 -14.69 -20.82 -2.77
C LEU A 639 -14.06 -22.20 -2.58
N LEU A 640 -14.08 -23.00 -3.65
CA LEU A 640 -13.40 -24.30 -3.74
C LEU A 640 -13.74 -25.21 -2.57
N ASP A 641 -15.04 -25.45 -2.36
CA ASP A 641 -15.58 -26.26 -1.27
C ASP A 641 -15.14 -25.79 0.12
N GLY A 642 -15.00 -24.48 0.28
CA GLY A 642 -14.64 -23.83 1.52
C GLY A 642 -13.16 -23.90 1.87
N LYS A 643 -12.28 -24.01 0.86
CA LYS A 643 -10.82 -23.99 1.06
C LYS A 643 -10.36 -22.86 1.98
N TRP A 644 -10.99 -21.68 1.87
CA TRP A 644 -10.63 -20.45 2.59
C TRP A 644 -11.63 -20.02 3.67
N SER A 645 -12.54 -20.91 4.08
CA SER A 645 -13.57 -20.61 5.07
C SER A 645 -13.01 -20.06 6.38
N GLY A 646 -13.29 -18.79 6.66
CA GLY A 646 -12.87 -18.06 7.85
C GLY A 646 -11.61 -17.20 7.71
N ILE A 647 -10.93 -17.22 6.56
CA ILE A 647 -9.68 -16.44 6.40
C ILE A 647 -9.93 -14.93 6.39
N MET A 648 -11.11 -14.47 5.97
CA MET A 648 -11.49 -13.05 5.96
C MET A 648 -12.40 -12.66 7.14
N ALA A 649 -12.21 -13.29 8.31
CA ALA A 649 -13.09 -13.12 9.47
C ALA A 649 -12.83 -11.84 10.32
N GLN A 650 -11.83 -11.04 9.97
CA GLN A 650 -11.48 -9.83 10.71
C GLN A 650 -12.58 -8.76 10.59
N ALA A 651 -13.13 -8.32 11.73
CA ALA A 651 -14.05 -7.19 11.80
C ALA A 651 -13.32 -5.84 11.69
N LYS A 652 -14.03 -4.84 11.17
CA LYS A 652 -13.50 -3.58 10.60
C LYS A 652 -14.43 -2.37 10.76
N TYR A 653 -15.73 -2.55 10.96
CA TYR A 653 -16.67 -1.45 11.21
C TYR A 653 -16.80 -1.20 12.71
N ASP A 654 -16.46 0.01 13.14
CA ASP A 654 -16.59 0.47 14.53
C ASP A 654 -16.98 1.97 14.60
N ASP A 655 -17.46 2.41 15.75
CA ASP A 655 -17.84 3.79 16.06
C ASP A 655 -17.63 4.11 17.54
N LEU A 656 -16.40 3.86 18.00
CA LEU A 656 -15.95 4.24 19.35
C LEU A 656 -14.85 5.31 19.27
N PRO A 657 -15.17 6.57 18.88
CA PRO A 657 -14.18 7.63 18.94
C PRO A 657 -13.92 8.04 20.39
N GLY A 658 -12.72 7.73 20.90
CA GLY A 658 -12.17 8.32 22.13
C GLY A 658 -13.09 8.18 23.35
N TYR A 659 -13.68 7.01 23.56
CA TYR A 659 -14.46 6.71 24.77
C TYR A 659 -13.50 6.59 25.96
N GLU A 660 -13.05 7.74 26.47
CA GLU A 660 -12.16 7.91 27.61
C GLU A 660 -12.82 7.85 29.02
N PRO A 661 -14.14 7.59 29.27
CA PRO A 661 -14.68 7.74 30.62
C PRO A 661 -14.19 6.66 31.60
N TYR A 662 -13.38 5.69 31.16
CA TYR A 662 -12.77 4.65 32.00
C TYR A 662 -11.24 4.65 32.00
N GLY A 663 -10.58 5.79 31.74
CA GLY A 663 -9.16 6.02 32.12
C GLY A 663 -8.21 4.85 31.89
N GLY A 664 -8.23 4.28 30.67
CA GLY A 664 -7.50 3.05 30.34
C GLY A 664 -8.10 2.19 29.22
N PHE A 665 -9.07 2.69 28.45
CA PHE A 665 -9.56 1.97 27.27
C PHE A 665 -8.46 1.93 26.21
N ARG A 666 -8.29 0.76 25.58
CA ARG A 666 -7.39 0.59 24.43
C ARG A 666 -8.22 0.96 23.21
N ASP A 667 -7.89 2.08 22.56
CA ASP A 667 -8.63 2.57 21.37
C ASP A 667 -8.04 2.06 20.05
N TRP A 668 -6.87 1.42 20.12
CA TRP A 668 -6.20 0.79 18.99
C TRP A 668 -6.68 -0.62 18.57
N PRO A 669 -7.25 -1.48 19.44
CA PRO A 669 -7.68 -2.82 19.06
C PRO A 669 -8.86 -2.78 18.09
N ASN A 670 -8.92 -3.78 17.22
CA ASN A 670 -10.05 -3.96 16.32
C ASN A 670 -11.34 -4.33 17.07
N PRO A 671 -12.51 -4.07 16.46
CA PRO A 671 -13.78 -4.51 17.01
C PRO A 671 -13.87 -6.05 17.03
N ALA A 672 -14.60 -6.59 18.01
CA ALA A 672 -14.89 -8.03 18.07
C ALA A 672 -15.96 -8.48 17.05
N ARG A 673 -16.72 -7.53 16.51
CA ARG A 673 -17.77 -7.71 15.49
C ARG A 673 -18.05 -6.37 14.82
N ASP A 674 -18.34 -6.41 13.52
CA ASP A 674 -18.79 -5.24 12.76
C ASP A 674 -20.06 -4.61 13.36
N MET A 675 -20.03 -3.28 13.52
CA MET A 675 -21.15 -2.48 14.01
C MET A 675 -21.50 -1.36 13.03
N LEU A 676 -22.80 -1.24 12.70
CA LEU A 676 -23.35 -0.07 12.04
C LEU A 676 -24.03 0.84 13.08
N SER A 677 -23.68 2.13 13.08
CA SER A 677 -24.22 3.13 14.01
C SER A 677 -24.54 4.46 13.30
N ASN A 678 -25.02 5.45 14.07
CA ASN A 678 -25.16 6.85 13.64
C ASN A 678 -26.08 7.14 12.43
N LEU A 679 -27.00 6.23 12.10
CA LEU A 679 -28.06 6.50 11.12
C LEU A 679 -29.13 7.45 11.69
N SER A 680 -29.44 8.48 10.92
CA SER A 680 -30.40 9.53 11.23
C SER A 680 -31.65 9.42 10.36
N TYR A 681 -32.82 9.66 10.96
CA TYR A 681 -34.11 9.63 10.29
C TYR A 681 -34.89 10.92 10.53
N VAL A 682 -35.77 11.26 9.58
CA VAL A 682 -36.73 12.38 9.69
C VAL A 682 -38.17 11.86 9.59
N SER A 683 -39.12 12.64 10.12
CA SER A 683 -40.55 12.32 10.02
C SER A 683 -41.08 12.69 8.63
N LEU A 684 -41.40 11.68 7.81
CA LEU A 684 -41.86 11.89 6.43
C LEU A 684 -43.29 12.43 6.30
N ARG A 685 -44.05 12.47 7.39
CA ARG A 685 -45.47 12.90 7.39
C ARG A 685 -45.68 14.22 8.15
N GLN A 686 -44.61 14.85 8.58
CA GLN A 686 -44.63 16.07 9.35
C GLN A 686 -44.16 17.22 8.48
N ASP A 687 -45.07 18.11 8.11
CA ASP A 687 -44.72 19.34 7.42
C ASP A 687 -43.70 20.17 8.21
N MET A 688 -42.88 20.91 7.47
CA MET A 688 -42.09 21.98 8.06
C MET A 688 -43.02 23.06 8.64
N GLN A 689 -42.45 23.94 9.47
CA GLN A 689 -43.16 25.12 9.95
C GLN A 689 -43.74 25.92 8.78
N TYR A 690 -44.91 26.50 9.02
CA TYR A 690 -45.75 27.15 8.02
C TYR A 690 -44.92 28.09 7.15
N THR A 691 -44.08 28.97 7.71
CA THR A 691 -43.32 29.98 6.94
C THR A 691 -42.18 29.46 6.07
N LEU A 692 -41.69 28.24 6.29
CA LEU A 692 -40.56 27.68 5.51
C LEU A 692 -41.00 26.83 4.32
N GLY A 693 -42.23 26.32 4.33
CA GLY A 693 -42.72 25.38 3.34
C GLY A 693 -41.91 24.07 3.22
N ASN A 694 -42.39 23.20 2.35
CA ASN A 694 -41.94 21.82 2.21
C ASN A 694 -40.87 21.61 1.11
N MET A 695 -40.43 22.67 0.43
CA MET A 695 -39.27 22.61 -0.46
C MET A 695 -38.08 23.26 0.22
N GLY A 696 -36.91 22.60 0.14
CA GLY A 696 -35.63 23.17 0.53
C GLY A 696 -34.73 23.40 -0.67
N ILE A 697 -33.78 24.32 -0.51
CA ILE A 697 -32.75 24.64 -1.50
C ILE A 697 -31.39 24.56 -0.80
N TYR A 698 -30.54 23.64 -1.23
CA TYR A 698 -29.14 23.57 -0.82
C TYR A 698 -28.28 24.22 -1.91
N ALA A 699 -27.48 25.22 -1.55
CA ALA A 699 -26.44 25.73 -2.43
C ALA A 699 -25.11 25.00 -2.15
N GLU A 700 -24.41 24.56 -3.20
CA GLU A 700 -23.09 23.91 -3.08
C GLU A 700 -22.16 24.69 -2.14
N GLU A 701 -21.41 23.98 -1.28
CA GLU A 701 -20.48 24.56 -0.28
C GLU A 701 -21.10 25.57 0.70
N SER A 702 -22.43 25.54 0.89
CA SER A 702 -23.12 26.35 1.90
C SER A 702 -23.70 25.51 3.04
N VAL A 703 -23.99 26.15 4.16
CA VAL A 703 -24.67 25.54 5.32
C VAL A 703 -26.15 25.92 5.40
N ASN A 704 -26.67 26.61 4.38
CA ASN A 704 -27.95 27.30 4.40
C ASN A 704 -29.11 26.35 4.74
N ALA A 705 -29.17 25.20 4.06
CA ALA A 705 -30.22 24.20 4.22
C ALA A 705 -30.22 23.58 5.63
N ALA A 706 -29.04 23.33 6.19
CA ALA A 706 -28.91 22.76 7.53
C ALA A 706 -29.35 23.74 8.61
N ILE A 707 -29.02 25.04 8.45
CA ILE A 707 -29.47 26.08 9.37
C ILE A 707 -31.00 26.25 9.28
N GLN A 708 -31.58 26.26 8.07
CA GLN A 708 -33.04 26.30 7.88
C GLN A 708 -33.77 25.10 8.51
N GLY A 709 -33.08 23.98 8.76
CA GLY A 709 -33.61 22.85 9.52
C GLY A 709 -33.90 23.15 11.00
N ARG A 710 -33.51 24.34 11.49
CA ARG A 710 -33.79 24.88 12.82
C ARG A 710 -34.45 26.26 12.65
N TRP A 711 -35.75 26.33 12.88
CA TRP A 711 -36.52 27.54 12.57
C TRP A 711 -37.51 27.90 13.68
N SER A 712 -37.74 29.21 13.84
CA SER A 712 -38.61 29.81 14.83
C SER A 712 -39.41 30.94 14.20
N GLU A 713 -40.65 30.65 13.79
CA GLU A 713 -41.54 31.57 13.07
C GLU A 713 -41.82 32.91 13.79
N SER A 714 -41.59 32.98 15.11
CA SER A 714 -41.79 34.19 15.91
C SER A 714 -40.64 35.20 15.82
N ILE A 715 -39.46 34.79 15.35
CA ILE A 715 -38.26 35.63 15.29
C ILE A 715 -37.54 35.55 13.93
N ASP A 716 -37.82 34.52 13.14
CA ASP A 716 -37.18 34.27 11.85
C ASP A 716 -38.08 34.80 10.72
N ALA A 717 -37.51 35.59 9.81
CA ALA A 717 -38.29 36.19 8.72
C ALA A 717 -38.79 35.14 7.72
N SER A 718 -40.07 35.22 7.35
CA SER A 718 -40.79 34.23 6.52
C SER A 718 -40.23 34.00 5.11
N LEU A 719 -39.30 34.84 4.65
CA LEU A 719 -38.56 34.67 3.40
C LEU A 719 -37.07 34.48 3.74
N PRO A 720 -36.54 33.24 3.83
CA PRO A 720 -35.16 32.98 4.23
C PRO A 720 -34.10 33.75 3.42
N SER A 721 -34.34 33.93 2.11
CA SER A 721 -33.50 34.75 1.23
C SER A 721 -33.50 36.26 1.51
N SER A 722 -34.51 36.79 2.22
CA SER A 722 -34.56 38.23 2.55
C SER A 722 -33.52 38.65 3.60
N GLN A 723 -32.80 37.67 4.16
CA GLN A 723 -31.81 37.85 5.24
C GLN A 723 -30.37 37.87 4.71
N LEU A 724 -30.15 38.11 3.41
CA LEU A 724 -28.80 38.19 2.83
C LEU A 724 -27.93 39.17 3.62
N GLY A 725 -26.74 38.71 4.01
CA GLY A 725 -25.76 39.53 4.75
C GLY A 725 -26.01 39.62 6.26
N ASN A 726 -26.95 38.84 6.82
CA ASN A 726 -27.10 38.69 8.27
C ASN A 726 -25.85 37.95 8.83
N PRO A 727 -24.98 38.63 9.60
CA PRO A 727 -23.72 38.05 10.07
C PRO A 727 -23.94 36.98 11.16
N GLU A 728 -25.13 36.92 11.76
CA GLU A 728 -25.45 35.92 12.78
C GLU A 728 -25.96 34.61 12.16
N ARG A 729 -26.43 34.62 10.90
CA ARG A 729 -27.24 33.54 10.32
C ARG A 729 -27.17 33.46 8.77
N GLU A 730 -26.41 32.50 8.23
CA GLU A 730 -26.27 32.25 6.78
C GLU A 730 -27.45 31.43 6.17
N TRP A 731 -28.64 32.03 6.08
CA TRP A 731 -29.86 31.31 5.65
C TRP A 731 -30.08 31.24 4.14
N THR A 732 -29.43 32.13 3.41
CA THR A 732 -29.69 32.35 1.99
C THR A 732 -29.01 31.28 1.14
N PRO A 733 -29.69 30.68 0.15
CA PRO A 733 -29.07 29.79 -0.84
C PRO A 733 -28.10 30.57 -1.75
N THR A 734 -26.87 30.74 -1.28
CA THR A 734 -25.80 31.47 -1.98
C THR A 734 -24.71 30.52 -2.41
N LEU A 735 -24.41 30.49 -3.71
CA LEU A 735 -23.28 29.73 -4.23
C LEU A 735 -21.94 30.40 -3.87
N PRO A 736 -20.83 29.64 -3.90
CA PRO A 736 -19.50 30.23 -3.97
C PRO A 736 -19.41 31.17 -5.16
N VAL A 737 -18.57 32.19 -5.05
CA VAL A 737 -18.30 33.09 -6.17
C VAL A 737 -17.84 32.26 -7.36
N MET A 738 -18.49 32.47 -8.51
CA MET A 738 -18.10 31.88 -9.77
C MET A 738 -17.15 32.84 -10.48
N ASP A 739 -16.04 32.31 -10.98
CA ASP A 739 -15.03 33.02 -11.78
C ASP A 739 -14.50 32.12 -12.91
N SER A 740 -13.78 32.72 -13.87
CA SER A 740 -13.31 32.01 -15.07
C SER A 740 -12.23 30.95 -14.83
N TYR A 741 -11.60 30.98 -13.66
CA TYR A 741 -10.52 30.06 -13.24
C TYR A 741 -11.02 28.97 -12.28
N GLY A 742 -12.19 29.16 -11.68
CA GLY A 742 -12.87 28.21 -10.81
C GLY A 742 -13.61 27.07 -11.53
N PRO A 743 -14.43 26.29 -10.81
CA PRO A 743 -15.14 25.16 -11.39
C PRO A 743 -16.11 25.55 -12.51
N LYS A 744 -16.05 24.81 -13.63
CA LYS A 744 -16.89 25.04 -14.83
C LYS A 744 -18.40 24.95 -14.57
N VAL A 745 -18.79 24.15 -13.59
CA VAL A 745 -20.19 23.92 -13.22
C VAL A 745 -20.29 23.95 -11.70
N ARG A 746 -21.22 24.74 -11.19
CA ARG A 746 -21.69 24.70 -9.79
C ARG A 746 -23.10 24.14 -9.75
N PHE A 747 -23.59 23.74 -8.57
CA PHE A 747 -24.94 23.21 -8.47
C PHE A 747 -25.70 23.69 -7.24
N VAL A 748 -27.02 23.62 -7.35
CA VAL A 748 -27.93 23.60 -6.20
C VAL A 748 -28.74 22.31 -6.20
N GLU A 749 -29.21 21.91 -5.03
CA GLU A 749 -30.13 20.79 -4.88
C GLU A 749 -31.46 21.29 -4.34
N LEU A 750 -32.53 21.06 -5.11
CA LEU A 750 -33.89 21.23 -4.65
C LEU A 750 -34.33 19.92 -4.03
N PHE A 751 -34.87 19.97 -2.81
CA PHE A 751 -35.22 18.75 -2.08
C PHE A 751 -36.55 18.88 -1.34
N MET A 752 -37.19 17.74 -1.17
CA MET A 752 -38.44 17.60 -0.44
C MET A 752 -38.16 17.45 1.05
N ARG A 753 -38.87 18.24 1.85
CA ARG A 753 -38.98 18.12 3.30
C ARG A 753 -40.46 18.19 3.65
N GLY A 754 -40.92 17.53 4.70
CA GLY A 754 -42.35 17.56 5.04
C GLY A 754 -43.14 16.36 4.52
N ASP A 755 -44.47 16.48 4.43
CA ASP A 755 -45.34 15.36 4.06
C ASP A 755 -45.08 14.82 2.64
N TYR A 756 -44.43 13.66 2.55
CA TYR A 756 -44.03 13.00 1.30
C TYR A 756 -45.19 12.71 0.34
N ARG A 757 -46.42 12.65 0.87
CA ARG A 757 -47.65 12.35 0.11
C ARG A 757 -48.12 13.51 -0.76
N VAL A 758 -47.53 14.70 -0.61
CA VAL A 758 -47.91 15.91 -1.34
C VAL A 758 -46.77 16.30 -2.31
N PRO A 759 -46.89 15.97 -3.62
CA PRO A 759 -45.86 16.33 -4.60
C PRO A 759 -45.66 17.83 -4.73
N ILE A 760 -44.42 18.27 -4.95
CA ILE A 760 -44.04 19.68 -5.07
C ILE A 760 -43.55 19.96 -6.49
N ASN A 761 -44.35 20.69 -7.27
CA ASN A 761 -43.91 21.27 -8.53
C ASN A 761 -43.08 22.52 -8.25
N TRP A 762 -41.93 22.64 -8.89
CA TRP A 762 -41.05 23.79 -8.73
C TRP A 762 -40.65 24.37 -10.08
N THR A 763 -40.29 25.65 -10.08
CA THR A 763 -39.79 26.37 -11.27
C THR A 763 -38.76 27.40 -10.84
N ILE A 764 -37.64 27.43 -11.54
CA ILE A 764 -36.59 28.43 -11.44
C ILE A 764 -36.80 29.42 -12.60
N GLY A 765 -36.91 30.70 -12.27
CA GLY A 765 -37.13 31.76 -13.23
C GLY A 765 -35.94 32.00 -14.17
N ASP A 766 -36.13 32.95 -15.08
CA ASP A 766 -35.04 33.40 -15.93
C ASP A 766 -33.97 34.12 -15.12
N ALA A 767 -32.69 33.84 -15.43
CA ALA A 767 -31.62 34.69 -14.96
C ALA A 767 -31.75 36.04 -15.67
N PRO A 768 -31.48 37.17 -14.98
CA PRO A 768 -31.50 38.51 -15.59
C PRO A 768 -30.36 38.74 -16.62
N VAL A 769 -29.60 37.69 -16.94
CA VAL A 769 -28.46 37.67 -17.86
C VAL A 769 -28.55 36.45 -18.77
N ASP A 770 -28.02 36.55 -19.99
CA ASP A 770 -28.10 35.52 -21.03
C ASP A 770 -26.91 34.54 -21.06
N TRP A 771 -25.88 34.82 -20.25
CA TRP A 771 -24.65 34.04 -20.16
C TRP A 771 -24.63 33.03 -19.00
N ILE A 772 -25.67 33.00 -18.15
CA ILE A 772 -25.88 31.95 -17.15
C ILE A 772 -26.85 30.91 -17.70
N THR A 773 -26.43 29.65 -17.70
CA THR A 773 -27.30 28.51 -17.99
C THR A 773 -27.64 27.79 -16.69
N ILE A 774 -28.93 27.53 -16.46
CA ILE A 774 -29.45 26.77 -15.32
C ILE A 774 -30.26 25.60 -15.88
N ASN A 775 -29.93 24.36 -15.49
CA ASN A 775 -30.60 23.18 -16.01
C ASN A 775 -30.66 22.03 -14.97
N PRO A 776 -31.84 21.40 -14.74
CA PRO A 776 -33.17 21.77 -15.25
C PRO A 776 -33.76 23.04 -14.62
N ARG A 777 -34.77 23.65 -15.26
CA ARG A 777 -35.46 24.87 -14.76
C ARG A 777 -36.83 24.62 -14.14
N SER A 778 -37.38 23.44 -14.29
CA SER A 778 -38.63 23.05 -13.62
C SER A 778 -38.66 21.54 -13.43
N GLY A 779 -39.50 21.08 -12.51
CA GLY A 779 -39.65 19.66 -12.20
C GLY A 779 -40.60 19.42 -11.06
N ILE A 780 -40.62 18.18 -10.57
CA ILE A 780 -41.52 17.71 -9.51
C ILE A 780 -40.70 16.91 -8.51
N LEU A 781 -40.85 17.23 -7.21
CA LEU A 781 -40.35 16.42 -6.10
C LEU A 781 -41.50 15.58 -5.54
N ASN A 782 -41.27 14.28 -5.31
CA ASN A 782 -42.29 13.34 -4.84
C ASN A 782 -41.65 12.09 -4.21
N GLU A 783 -42.45 11.12 -3.78
CA GLU A 783 -42.00 9.86 -3.16
C GLU A 783 -40.95 9.09 -3.97
N GLY A 784 -40.99 9.15 -5.31
CA GLY A 784 -40.01 8.51 -6.18
C GLY A 784 -38.79 9.37 -6.52
N GLN A 785 -38.81 10.65 -6.17
CA GLN A 785 -37.73 11.60 -6.43
C GLN A 785 -37.76 12.75 -5.40
N TYR A 786 -37.14 12.53 -4.25
CA TYR A 786 -37.10 13.54 -3.19
C TYR A 786 -36.14 14.69 -3.48
N ASP A 787 -35.11 14.47 -4.30
CA ASP A 787 -34.06 15.43 -4.58
C ASP A 787 -33.90 15.66 -6.09
N GLN A 788 -33.54 16.88 -6.48
CA GLN A 788 -33.16 17.25 -7.84
C GLN A 788 -31.95 18.18 -7.81
N ARG A 789 -30.84 17.71 -8.38
CA ARG A 789 -29.68 18.55 -8.66
C ARG A 789 -29.96 19.44 -9.88
N VAL A 790 -29.61 20.71 -9.77
CA VAL A 790 -29.69 21.74 -10.81
C VAL A 790 -28.30 22.31 -11.04
N ASN A 791 -27.79 22.14 -12.26
CA ASN A 791 -26.47 22.60 -12.66
C ASN A 791 -26.51 24.03 -13.19
N ILE A 792 -25.48 24.79 -12.85
CA ILE A 792 -25.33 26.20 -13.18
C ILE A 792 -23.94 26.38 -13.81
N SER A 793 -23.92 26.97 -15.01
CA SER A 793 -22.69 27.23 -15.76
C SER A 793 -22.71 28.62 -16.37
N VAL A 794 -21.51 29.18 -16.57
CA VAL A 794 -21.29 30.54 -17.05
C VAL A 794 -20.55 30.50 -18.39
N ALA A 795 -21.04 31.24 -19.39
CA ALA A 795 -20.34 31.50 -20.65
C ALA A 795 -19.38 32.69 -20.47
N TRP A 796 -18.16 32.41 -20.01
CA TRP A 796 -17.15 33.41 -19.61
C TRP A 796 -16.73 34.39 -20.71
N ASP A 797 -16.88 34.01 -21.97
CA ASP A 797 -16.65 34.85 -23.14
C ASP A 797 -17.66 36.01 -23.27
N ARG A 798 -18.83 35.87 -22.63
CA ARG A 798 -19.94 36.84 -22.68
C ARG A 798 -20.08 37.67 -21.41
N VAL A 799 -19.42 37.29 -20.32
CA VAL A 799 -19.43 38.07 -19.09
C VAL A 799 -18.60 39.35 -19.31
N PRO A 800 -19.11 40.55 -18.98
CA PRO A 800 -18.31 41.77 -19.07
C PRO A 800 -17.02 41.68 -18.24
N LEU A 801 -15.90 42.20 -18.75
CA LEU A 801 -14.66 42.27 -17.98
C LEU A 801 -14.86 43.17 -16.76
N GLY A 802 -14.42 42.72 -15.58
CA GLY A 802 -14.61 43.44 -14.32
C GLY A 802 -16.02 43.33 -13.74
N PHE A 803 -16.91 42.51 -14.32
CA PHE A 803 -18.19 42.16 -13.68
C PHE A 803 -17.92 41.63 -12.27
N ASN A 804 -18.63 42.12 -11.27
CA ASN A 804 -18.53 41.69 -9.87
C ASN A 804 -19.87 41.98 -9.18
N GLU A 805 -20.87 41.17 -9.50
CA GLU A 805 -22.23 41.32 -8.97
C GLU A 805 -22.81 39.95 -8.62
N THR A 806 -23.91 39.95 -7.87
CA THR A 806 -24.67 38.73 -7.58
C THR A 806 -25.90 38.65 -8.46
N VAL A 807 -25.95 37.62 -9.31
CA VAL A 807 -27.13 37.31 -10.11
C VAL A 807 -28.15 36.60 -9.23
N VAL A 808 -29.35 37.16 -9.14
CA VAL A 808 -30.43 36.65 -8.29
C VAL A 808 -31.51 36.03 -9.17
N VAL A 809 -31.90 34.79 -8.90
CA VAL A 809 -32.89 34.05 -9.69
C VAL A 809 -34.01 33.56 -8.78
N PRO A 810 -35.29 33.87 -9.09
CA PRO A 810 -36.41 33.44 -8.25
C PRO A 810 -36.67 31.95 -8.40
N VAL A 811 -36.99 31.28 -7.30
CA VAL A 811 -37.42 29.89 -7.24
C VAL A 811 -38.82 29.84 -6.65
N THR A 812 -39.75 29.17 -7.34
CA THR A 812 -41.15 29.06 -6.90
C THR A 812 -41.57 27.60 -6.78
N ALA A 813 -42.50 27.31 -5.87
CA ALA A 813 -43.00 25.96 -5.64
C ALA A 813 -44.50 25.90 -5.31
N THR A 814 -45.16 24.79 -5.71
CA THR A 814 -46.58 24.50 -5.44
C THR A 814 -46.82 22.99 -5.21
N PRO A 815 -47.79 22.57 -4.39
CA PRO A 815 -48.66 23.39 -3.57
C PRO A 815 -47.89 23.99 -2.40
N SER A 816 -48.27 25.19 -2.02
CA SER A 816 -47.85 25.81 -0.78
C SER A 816 -49.03 26.65 -0.28
N GLN A 817 -49.20 26.75 1.04
CA GLN A 817 -50.34 27.47 1.62
C GLN A 817 -50.31 28.99 1.28
N TYR A 818 -49.15 29.49 0.84
CA TYR A 818 -48.92 30.78 0.19
C TYR A 818 -48.02 30.57 -1.04
N ARG A 819 -47.88 31.55 -1.96
CA ARG A 819 -46.93 31.43 -3.09
C ARG A 819 -45.52 31.26 -2.52
N TYR A 820 -45.00 30.03 -2.47
CA TYR A 820 -43.63 29.78 -2.05
C TYR A 820 -42.71 30.44 -3.06
N LEU A 821 -41.90 31.37 -2.58
CA LEU A 821 -40.91 32.12 -3.33
C LEU A 821 -39.66 32.15 -2.47
N ASP A 822 -38.54 31.74 -3.06
CA ASP A 822 -37.20 31.90 -2.50
C ASP A 822 -36.29 32.43 -3.63
N TYR A 823 -35.04 32.75 -3.33
CA TYR A 823 -34.08 33.22 -4.32
C TYR A 823 -32.77 32.44 -4.25
N LEU A 824 -32.27 32.12 -5.44
CA LEU A 824 -30.92 31.62 -5.64
C LEU A 824 -29.98 32.81 -5.89
N TYR A 825 -28.91 32.89 -5.11
CA TYR A 825 -27.87 33.91 -5.25
C TYR A 825 -26.64 33.29 -5.89
N ILE A 826 -26.25 33.83 -7.05
CA ILE A 826 -25.13 33.39 -7.87
C ILE A 826 -24.14 34.55 -7.96
N PRO A 827 -23.19 34.68 -7.02
CA PRO A 827 -22.13 35.68 -7.11
C PRO A 827 -21.23 35.34 -8.30
N VAL A 828 -20.98 36.32 -9.18
CA VAL A 828 -20.13 36.15 -10.36
C VAL A 828 -19.13 37.29 -10.43
N THR A 829 -17.88 36.93 -10.67
CA THR A 829 -16.77 37.87 -10.90
C THR A 829 -16.03 37.47 -12.18
N ASN A 830 -15.61 38.45 -12.96
CA ASN A 830 -14.86 38.22 -14.21
C ASN A 830 -13.61 39.09 -14.25
N GLN A 831 -12.61 38.66 -13.49
CA GLN A 831 -11.26 39.20 -13.54
C GLN A 831 -10.40 38.33 -14.44
N ARG A 832 -9.36 38.92 -15.04
CA ARG A 832 -8.43 38.21 -15.91
C ARG A 832 -6.99 38.55 -15.56
N VAL A 833 -6.14 37.53 -15.54
CA VAL A 833 -4.68 37.73 -15.50
C VAL A 833 -4.20 38.41 -16.79
N PRO A 834 -3.03 39.08 -16.76
CA PRO A 834 -2.41 39.59 -17.97
C PRO A 834 -2.16 38.48 -19.00
N GLU A 835 -2.25 38.79 -20.30
CA GLU A 835 -2.16 37.80 -21.40
C GLU A 835 -0.83 37.03 -21.43
N ASP A 836 0.26 37.63 -20.92
CA ASP A 836 1.59 37.03 -20.84
C ASP A 836 1.84 36.27 -19.52
N PHE A 837 0.84 36.13 -18.65
CA PHE A 837 1.00 35.40 -17.39
C PHE A 837 0.92 33.88 -17.63
N VAL A 838 1.93 33.16 -17.12
CA VAL A 838 1.97 31.70 -17.06
C VAL A 838 2.04 31.30 -15.59
N GLY A 839 1.05 30.57 -15.09
CA GLY A 839 0.98 30.22 -13.66
C GLY A 839 -0.45 30.06 -13.14
N PHE A 840 -0.59 30.11 -11.82
CA PHE A 840 -1.84 29.82 -11.12
C PHE A 840 -2.53 31.10 -10.60
N PRO A 841 -3.61 31.58 -11.24
CA PRO A 841 -4.45 32.62 -10.67
C PRO A 841 -5.20 32.14 -9.42
N GLU A 842 -5.39 33.06 -8.48
CA GLU A 842 -6.37 32.93 -7.41
C GLU A 842 -7.77 32.68 -7.98
N VAL A 843 -8.45 31.68 -7.44
CA VAL A 843 -9.90 31.53 -7.66
C VAL A 843 -10.64 32.30 -6.57
N GLU A 844 -11.79 32.87 -6.89
CA GLU A 844 -12.56 33.75 -5.98
C GLU A 844 -13.26 32.97 -4.85
N ALA A 845 -13.10 31.64 -4.87
CA ALA A 845 -13.23 30.79 -3.69
C ALA A 845 -12.10 30.96 -2.66
N LYS A 846 -11.19 31.92 -2.85
CA LYS A 846 -10.16 32.43 -1.92
C LYS A 846 -8.99 31.49 -1.67
N TYR A 847 -8.57 30.76 -2.70
CA TYR A 847 -7.42 29.87 -2.62
C TYR A 847 -6.69 29.71 -3.95
N ILE A 848 -5.47 29.19 -3.87
CA ILE A 848 -4.69 28.65 -5.00
C ILE A 848 -4.23 27.25 -4.57
N SER A 849 -4.35 26.26 -5.43
CA SER A 849 -3.95 24.88 -5.12
C SER A 849 -3.08 24.35 -6.24
N ILE A 850 -1.88 23.87 -5.91
CA ILE A 850 -0.82 23.53 -6.85
C ILE A 850 -0.28 22.15 -6.51
N GLU A 851 -0.27 21.22 -7.45
CA GLU A 851 0.42 19.96 -7.28
C GLU A 851 1.94 20.16 -7.42
N GLY A 852 2.73 19.51 -6.56
CA GLY A 852 4.18 19.73 -6.49
C GLY A 852 4.93 19.60 -7.83
N PRO A 853 4.58 18.62 -8.70
CA PRO A 853 5.21 18.52 -10.02
C PRO A 853 4.92 19.66 -11.01
N HIS A 854 3.91 20.51 -10.80
CA HIS A 854 3.48 21.53 -11.75
C HIS A 854 4.16 22.91 -11.53
N TYR A 855 5.48 22.88 -11.35
CA TYR A 855 6.30 24.10 -11.28
C TYR A 855 6.56 24.68 -12.67
N GLN A 856 6.81 25.99 -12.76
CA GLN A 856 7.11 26.66 -14.04
C GLN A 856 8.61 26.65 -14.36
N ARG A 857 9.48 26.71 -13.33
CA ARG A 857 10.94 26.71 -13.49
C ARG A 857 11.65 25.94 -12.37
N SER A 858 12.86 25.46 -12.64
CA SER A 858 13.74 24.85 -11.64
C SER A 858 15.16 25.43 -11.72
N SER A 859 15.84 25.43 -10.58
CA SER A 859 17.26 25.76 -10.48
C SER A 859 17.97 24.69 -9.64
N PRO A 860 18.99 23.98 -10.19
CA PRO A 860 19.39 23.98 -11.59
C PRO A 860 18.25 23.57 -12.53
N ALA A 861 18.34 23.98 -13.80
CA ALA A 861 17.36 23.59 -14.82
C ALA A 861 17.38 22.06 -15.01
N THR A 862 16.20 21.45 -15.06
CA THR A 862 16.04 20.04 -15.42
C THR A 862 16.35 19.88 -16.92
N GLY A 863 17.39 19.12 -17.24
CA GLY A 863 17.57 18.67 -18.62
C GLY A 863 16.39 17.75 -18.96
N GLY A 864 15.66 18.02 -20.05
CA GLY A 864 14.39 17.37 -20.41
C GLY A 864 14.42 15.86 -20.70
N ASN A 865 15.44 15.13 -20.27
CA ASN A 865 15.47 13.68 -20.23
C ASN A 865 16.12 13.23 -18.91
N SER A 866 15.33 12.54 -18.08
CA SER A 866 15.80 11.77 -16.93
C SER A 866 16.93 10.85 -17.40
N THR A 867 18.16 11.26 -17.11
CA THR A 867 19.33 10.40 -17.29
C THR A 867 20.01 10.34 -15.95
N THR A 868 20.24 9.12 -15.50
CA THR A 868 20.90 8.69 -14.27
C THR A 868 22.35 9.22 -14.11
N ASN A 869 22.80 10.12 -14.99
CA ASN A 869 24.14 10.69 -15.06
C ASN A 869 24.18 12.21 -14.81
N SER A 870 23.09 12.83 -14.33
CA SER A 870 23.16 14.24 -13.90
C SER A 870 24.13 14.39 -12.73
N THR A 871 25.13 15.25 -12.89
CA THR A 871 26.11 15.59 -11.84
C THR A 871 25.61 16.68 -10.89
N ALA A 872 24.41 17.22 -11.11
CA ALA A 872 23.84 18.30 -10.32
C ALA A 872 22.54 17.84 -9.63
N VAL A 873 22.41 18.21 -8.35
CA VAL A 873 21.20 17.94 -7.57
C VAL A 873 20.10 18.91 -8.00
N HIS A 874 18.94 18.36 -8.35
CA HIS A 874 17.77 19.09 -8.81
C HIS A 874 16.49 18.38 -8.35
N PHE A 875 15.35 19.06 -8.45
CA PHE A 875 14.07 18.44 -8.18
C PHE A 875 13.56 17.66 -9.40
N GLU A 876 13.10 16.44 -9.17
CA GLU A 876 12.53 15.56 -10.19
C GLU A 876 11.12 15.12 -9.77
N ARG A 877 10.23 14.98 -10.75
CA ARG A 877 8.90 14.40 -10.56
C ARG A 877 9.05 12.92 -10.24
N ILE A 878 8.38 12.50 -9.18
CA ILE A 878 8.28 11.11 -8.75
C ILE A 878 6.86 10.64 -9.09
N PRO A 879 6.66 9.91 -10.21
CA PRO A 879 5.34 9.56 -10.67
C PRO A 879 4.66 8.60 -9.70
N PHE A 880 3.33 8.67 -9.64
CA PHE A 880 2.44 7.80 -8.85
C PHE A 880 2.60 7.85 -7.32
N LEU A 881 3.71 8.40 -6.80
CA LEU A 881 3.91 8.60 -5.38
C LEU A 881 3.16 9.85 -4.93
N GLY A 882 2.14 9.66 -4.10
CA GLY A 882 1.38 10.75 -3.52
C GLY A 882 -0.02 10.29 -3.13
N THR A 883 -0.60 10.99 -2.17
CA THR A 883 -1.92 10.69 -1.60
C THR A 883 -2.87 11.89 -1.71
N ARG A 884 -2.33 13.10 -1.91
CA ARG A 884 -3.05 14.36 -2.09
C ARG A 884 -2.83 14.97 -3.48
N THR A 885 -2.14 14.26 -4.35
CA THR A 885 -1.70 14.70 -5.69
C THR A 885 -1.96 13.58 -6.69
N GLU A 886 -2.42 13.95 -7.89
CA GLU A 886 -2.66 13.01 -9.00
C GLU A 886 -1.46 12.97 -9.97
N SER A 887 -0.63 14.01 -9.98
CA SER A 887 0.60 14.10 -10.80
C SER A 887 1.81 13.41 -10.16
N GLY A 888 1.72 13.00 -8.90
CA GLY A 888 2.83 12.43 -8.13
C GLY A 888 3.52 13.48 -7.26
N SER A 889 4.71 13.16 -6.75
CA SER A 889 5.45 14.01 -5.81
C SER A 889 6.66 14.67 -6.46
N LEU A 890 7.27 15.64 -5.77
CA LEU A 890 8.51 16.26 -6.17
C LEU A 890 9.59 16.05 -5.09
N ALA A 891 10.77 15.56 -5.48
CA ALA A 891 11.88 15.31 -4.55
C ALA A 891 13.25 15.54 -5.21
N LEU A 892 14.30 15.71 -4.39
CA LEU A 892 15.67 15.94 -4.89
C LEU A 892 16.29 14.67 -5.47
N ARG A 893 16.95 14.78 -6.61
CA ARG A 893 17.64 13.70 -7.33
C ARG A 893 18.96 14.18 -7.94
N PRO A 894 19.92 13.27 -8.25
CA PRO A 894 19.94 11.85 -7.88
C PRO A 894 20.04 11.63 -6.37
N TYR A 895 19.36 10.62 -5.83
CA TYR A 895 19.19 10.43 -4.39
C TYR A 895 20.50 10.40 -3.59
N THR A 896 21.47 9.56 -4.00
CA THR A 896 22.74 9.39 -3.28
C THR A 896 23.57 10.68 -3.30
N LEU A 897 23.60 11.39 -4.43
CA LEU A 897 24.30 12.67 -4.55
C LEU A 897 23.64 13.72 -3.67
N ALA A 898 22.31 13.84 -3.71
CA ALA A 898 21.53 14.81 -2.94
C ALA A 898 21.66 14.63 -1.42
N ARG A 899 22.00 13.44 -0.93
CA ARG A 899 22.36 13.25 0.49
C ARG A 899 23.79 13.64 0.83
N SER A 900 24.71 13.51 -0.11
CA SER A 900 26.15 13.69 0.15
C SER A 900 26.61 15.15 0.12
N ILE A 901 25.75 16.07 -0.33
CA ILE A 901 26.07 17.49 -0.49
C ILE A 901 24.97 18.36 0.14
N ASP A 902 25.27 19.65 0.29
CA ASP A 902 24.25 20.65 0.63
C ASP A 902 23.32 20.91 -0.57
N ALA A 903 22.12 20.31 -0.53
CA ALA A 903 21.11 20.45 -1.56
C ALA A 903 20.19 21.67 -1.39
N THR A 904 20.40 22.51 -0.37
CA THR A 904 19.49 23.63 -0.01
C THR A 904 19.42 24.72 -1.08
N THR A 905 20.36 24.74 -2.03
CA THR A 905 20.38 25.69 -3.15
C THR A 905 19.47 25.29 -4.31
N ALA A 906 19.09 24.00 -4.41
CA ALA A 906 18.15 23.54 -5.42
C ALA A 906 16.73 24.07 -5.11
N SER A 907 16.03 24.55 -6.14
CA SER A 907 14.68 25.09 -6.01
C SER A 907 13.80 24.81 -7.20
N VAL A 908 12.49 24.82 -6.98
CA VAL A 908 11.50 25.01 -8.05
C VAL A 908 10.65 26.24 -7.76
N GLU A 909 10.11 26.81 -8.84
CA GLU A 909 9.39 28.08 -8.83
C GLU A 909 7.96 27.88 -9.34
N TYR A 910 6.99 28.39 -8.57
CA TYR A 910 5.59 28.43 -8.96
C TYR A 910 5.13 29.88 -9.08
N ASP A 911 4.62 30.26 -10.23
CA ASP A 911 4.06 31.59 -10.44
C ASP A 911 2.60 31.60 -10.04
N ILE A 912 2.23 32.61 -9.25
CA ILE A 912 0.87 32.83 -8.79
C ILE A 912 0.40 34.25 -9.12
N TYR A 913 -0.91 34.43 -9.25
CA TYR A 913 -1.51 35.75 -9.45
C TYR A 913 -2.60 36.02 -8.42
N LEU A 914 -2.44 37.09 -7.64
CA LEU A 914 -3.44 37.56 -6.68
C LEU A 914 -4.22 38.73 -7.29
N PHE A 915 -5.55 38.63 -7.31
CA PHE A 915 -6.38 39.68 -7.89
C PHE A 915 -6.61 40.87 -6.96
N ASN A 916 -6.44 40.66 -5.66
CA ASN A 916 -6.60 41.69 -4.64
C ASN A 916 -5.48 41.58 -3.61
N THR A 917 -5.15 42.69 -2.97
CA THR A 917 -4.25 42.69 -1.80
C THR A 917 -4.84 41.82 -0.69
N THR A 918 -4.10 40.80 -0.27
CA THR A 918 -4.48 39.94 0.86
C THR A 918 -3.89 40.46 2.17
N SER A 919 -4.70 40.49 3.22
CA SER A 919 -4.24 40.82 4.57
C SER A 919 -3.40 39.69 5.21
N ALA A 920 -3.55 38.46 4.73
CA ALA A 920 -2.84 37.28 5.22
C ALA A 920 -2.87 36.15 4.18
N LEU A 921 -1.73 35.89 3.55
CA LEU A 921 -1.52 34.71 2.70
C LEU A 921 -0.91 33.59 3.55
N ASN A 922 -1.60 32.45 3.66
CA ASN A 922 -1.12 31.27 4.36
C ASN A 922 -1.04 30.08 3.40
N ALA A 923 0.07 29.34 3.41
CA ALA A 923 0.18 28.08 2.72
C ALA A 923 -0.07 26.89 3.65
N THR A 924 -0.67 25.84 3.11
CA THR A 924 -0.63 24.47 3.62
C THR A 924 0.20 23.64 2.66
N VAL A 925 1.30 23.09 3.13
CA VAL A 925 2.21 22.23 2.38
C VAL A 925 1.93 20.79 2.77
N TYR A 926 1.68 19.94 1.78
CA TYR A 926 1.46 18.50 1.95
C TYR A 926 2.74 17.76 1.56
N ILE A 927 3.33 17.05 2.52
CA ILE A 927 4.57 16.30 2.36
C ILE A 927 4.26 14.82 2.58
N ASN A 928 4.64 13.94 1.65
CA ASN A 928 4.39 12.49 1.79
C ASN A 928 4.95 11.95 3.12
N GLY A 929 4.23 11.01 3.76
CA GLY A 929 4.62 10.42 5.04
C GLY A 929 6.06 9.88 5.03
N CYS A 930 6.87 10.34 5.98
CA CYS A 930 8.28 10.02 6.15
C CYS A 930 8.75 10.36 7.58
N LEU A 931 9.89 9.83 8.00
CA LEU A 931 10.51 10.15 9.30
C LEU A 931 11.94 10.65 9.12
N ASP A 932 12.51 11.23 10.18
CA ASP A 932 13.91 11.64 10.23
C ASP A 932 14.82 10.39 10.28
N THR A 933 15.06 9.75 9.13
CA THR A 933 15.84 8.50 9.08
C THR A 933 17.31 8.69 9.48
N ASP A 934 17.81 9.93 9.42
CA ASP A 934 19.10 10.36 9.93
C ASP A 934 18.89 11.45 11.00
N PRO A 935 19.17 11.17 12.28
CA PRO A 935 19.03 12.13 13.37
C PRO A 935 19.96 13.35 13.24
N ASN A 936 21.01 13.27 12.41
CA ASN A 936 21.94 14.37 12.15
C ASN A 936 21.55 15.22 10.93
N LEU A 937 20.58 14.76 10.12
CA LEU A 937 20.06 15.47 8.95
C LEU A 937 18.52 15.49 9.01
N PRO A 938 17.93 16.20 10.00
CA PRO A 938 16.47 16.29 10.11
C PRO A 938 15.86 16.90 8.86
N LEU A 939 14.67 16.44 8.48
CA LEU A 939 13.96 16.89 7.29
C LEU A 939 13.55 18.35 7.44
N GLN A 940 14.02 19.19 6.52
CA GLN A 940 13.71 20.61 6.48
C GLN A 940 13.32 21.06 5.07
N PHE A 941 12.37 21.99 5.00
CA PHE A 941 11.95 22.64 3.77
C PHE A 941 11.91 24.16 3.93
N SER A 942 11.97 24.87 2.81
CA SER A 942 11.65 26.30 2.74
C SER A 942 10.63 26.50 1.64
N LEU A 943 9.54 27.19 1.97
CA LEU A 943 8.64 27.79 1.00
C LEU A 943 8.71 29.31 1.19
N SER A 944 9.33 30.02 0.25
CA SER A 944 9.47 31.48 0.29
C SER A 944 8.69 32.14 -0.84
N LEU A 945 8.36 33.42 -0.68
CA LEU A 945 7.60 34.22 -1.64
C LEU A 945 8.47 35.38 -2.13
N ASP A 946 8.54 35.56 -3.45
CA ASP A 946 9.29 36.63 -4.11
C ASP A 946 10.76 36.69 -3.64
N ASP A 947 11.26 37.89 -3.34
CA ASP A 947 12.64 38.14 -2.88
C ASP A 947 12.89 37.75 -1.41
N GLN A 948 11.92 37.13 -0.72
CA GLN A 948 12.12 36.71 0.67
C GLN A 948 13.18 35.60 0.76
N PRO A 949 14.11 35.70 1.72
CA PRO A 949 15.16 34.70 1.88
C PRO A 949 14.56 33.33 2.25
N ALA A 950 15.23 32.26 1.83
CA ALA A 950 14.85 30.92 2.24
C ALA A 950 14.92 30.78 3.77
N ASN A 951 13.87 30.21 4.37
CA ASN A 951 13.77 29.95 5.79
C ASN A 951 13.43 28.47 6.01
N PHE A 952 14.46 27.67 6.30
CA PHE A 952 14.31 26.23 6.46
C PHE A 952 13.62 25.89 7.79
N THR A 953 12.44 25.30 7.68
CA THR A 953 11.63 24.83 8.81
C THR A 953 11.66 23.31 8.84
N ARG A 954 11.81 22.74 10.05
CA ARG A 954 11.75 21.30 10.23
C ARG A 954 10.34 20.77 9.94
N VAL A 955 10.26 19.65 9.23
CA VAL A 955 9.00 18.97 8.94
C VAL A 955 8.41 18.40 10.22
N LEU A 956 9.18 17.65 10.99
CA LEU A 956 8.69 16.92 12.17
C LEU A 956 9.10 17.62 13.48
N GLY A 957 8.23 17.60 14.47
CA GLY A 957 8.57 18.01 15.83
C GLY A 957 9.71 17.17 16.42
N GLN A 958 10.51 17.78 17.30
CA GLN A 958 11.58 17.08 18.01
C GLN A 958 10.97 16.02 18.94
N PRO A 959 11.37 14.73 18.83
CA PRO A 959 10.93 13.69 19.75
C PRO A 959 11.45 13.94 21.17
N LYS A 960 10.75 13.39 22.16
CA LYS A 960 11.07 13.58 23.59
C LYS A 960 12.44 13.01 23.94
N ASN A 961 12.74 11.78 23.51
CA ASN A 961 14.05 11.17 23.61
C ASN A 961 14.60 10.85 22.22
N ALA A 962 15.92 10.73 22.09
CA ALA A 962 16.52 10.27 20.84
C ALA A 962 16.06 8.83 20.54
N GLY A 963 15.61 8.60 19.32
CA GLY A 963 15.05 7.31 18.89
C GLY A 963 13.53 7.17 19.06
N ASP A 964 12.85 8.10 19.73
CA ASP A 964 11.39 8.11 19.80
C ASP A 964 10.77 8.67 18.50
N LEU A 965 9.49 8.34 18.29
CA LEU A 965 8.64 8.92 17.24
C LEU A 965 8.32 10.41 17.52
N PRO A 966 8.10 11.24 16.49
CA PRO A 966 7.82 12.66 16.66
C PRO A 966 6.42 12.89 17.29
N PRO A 967 6.19 14.02 17.99
CA PRO A 967 4.93 14.28 18.70
C PRO A 967 3.66 14.22 17.84
N GLU A 968 3.77 14.62 16.57
CA GLU A 968 2.67 14.59 15.60
C GLU A 968 2.35 13.19 15.07
N TRP A 969 3.20 12.18 15.32
CA TRP A 969 3.02 10.83 14.76
C TRP A 969 1.68 10.20 15.17
N ASN A 970 1.41 10.09 16.47
CA ASN A 970 0.21 9.40 16.97
C ASN A 970 -1.12 9.98 16.42
N PRO A 971 -1.34 11.31 16.40
CA PRO A 971 -2.59 11.86 15.89
C PRO A 971 -2.72 11.90 14.35
N THR A 972 -1.62 11.79 13.58
CA THR A 972 -1.66 12.09 12.13
C THR A 972 -1.01 11.05 11.21
N VAL A 973 -0.31 10.04 11.72
CA VAL A 973 0.37 9.03 10.88
C VAL A 973 -0.59 8.28 9.95
N MET A 974 -1.83 8.05 10.41
CA MET A 974 -2.87 7.38 9.62
C MET A 974 -3.30 8.17 8.39
N ASP A 975 -2.93 9.45 8.33
CA ASP A 975 -3.12 10.26 7.14
C ASP A 975 -2.09 9.97 6.06
N ASN A 976 -0.94 9.34 6.33
CA ASN A 976 0.15 9.12 5.37
C ASN A 976 0.71 10.40 4.72
N VAL A 977 0.43 11.58 5.30
CA VAL A 977 0.95 12.88 4.85
C VAL A 977 1.21 13.78 6.05
N TRP A 978 2.23 14.61 5.97
CA TRP A 978 2.46 15.71 6.91
C TRP A 978 1.95 17.01 6.32
N GLN A 979 1.09 17.70 7.07
CA GLN A 979 0.63 19.04 6.72
C GLN A 979 1.44 20.08 7.49
N LYS A 980 2.03 21.05 6.79
CA LYS A 980 2.80 22.14 7.40
C LYS A 980 2.27 23.49 6.94
N LYS A 981 2.11 24.41 7.89
CA LYS A 981 1.56 25.75 7.62
C LYS A 981 2.70 26.75 7.50
N VAL A 982 2.65 27.60 6.47
CA VAL A 982 3.59 28.71 6.26
C VAL A 982 2.78 29.99 6.15
N SER A 983 3.21 31.07 6.79
CA SER A 983 2.52 32.36 6.69
C SER A 983 3.42 33.39 6.03
N PHE A 984 2.90 34.05 5.00
CA PHE A 984 3.58 35.15 4.30
C PHE A 984 3.08 36.53 4.77
N GLY A 985 2.05 36.57 5.60
CA GLY A 985 1.44 37.83 6.06
C GLY A 985 0.74 38.57 4.92
N LYS A 986 0.79 39.90 4.94
CA LYS A 986 0.14 40.74 3.93
C LYS A 986 0.91 40.68 2.60
N VAL A 987 0.22 40.40 1.51
CA VAL A 987 0.78 40.33 0.16
C VAL A 987 -0.03 41.23 -0.78
N SER A 988 0.63 41.99 -1.64
CA SER A 988 -0.03 42.86 -2.62
C SER A 988 -0.78 42.05 -3.69
N GLU A 989 -1.64 42.71 -4.46
CA GLU A 989 -2.14 42.14 -5.70
C GLU A 989 -1.03 42.09 -6.77
N GLY A 990 -1.20 41.19 -7.75
CA GLY A 990 -0.30 41.04 -8.89
C GLY A 990 0.41 39.69 -8.95
N ARG A 991 1.53 39.67 -9.69
CA ARG A 991 2.36 38.48 -9.89
C ARG A 991 3.25 38.25 -8.67
N HIS A 992 3.32 37.00 -8.24
CA HIS A 992 4.25 36.55 -7.23
C HIS A 992 4.85 35.22 -7.62
N THR A 993 6.02 34.90 -7.08
CA THR A 993 6.69 33.61 -7.30
C THR A 993 6.95 32.92 -5.97
N LEU A 994 6.46 31.69 -5.84
CA LEU A 994 6.79 30.80 -4.73
C LEU A 994 8.05 30.00 -5.05
N PHE A 995 8.95 29.89 -4.09
CA PHE A 995 10.14 29.07 -4.20
C PHE A 995 10.09 27.91 -3.20
N TRP A 996 10.09 26.70 -3.70
CA TRP A 996 10.21 25.49 -2.90
C TRP A 996 11.65 25.00 -2.86
N ARG A 997 12.15 24.69 -1.66
CA ARG A 997 13.49 24.12 -1.40
C ARG A 997 13.42 23.06 -0.31
N ALA A 998 14.32 22.09 -0.36
CA ALA A 998 14.47 21.04 0.64
C ALA A 998 15.95 20.78 0.91
N ASN A 999 16.28 20.31 2.11
CA ASN A 999 17.66 19.95 2.46
C ASN A 999 17.99 18.46 2.22
N ASN A 1000 16.97 17.62 2.01
CA ASN A 1000 17.10 16.17 2.03
C ASN A 1000 16.26 15.52 0.90
N PRO A 1001 16.81 14.56 0.13
CA PRO A 1001 16.09 13.85 -0.94
C PRO A 1001 14.98 12.88 -0.48
N GLU A 1002 14.84 12.67 0.82
CA GLU A 1002 13.72 11.93 1.43
C GLU A 1002 12.47 12.77 1.65
N LEU A 1003 12.51 14.06 1.34
CA LEU A 1003 11.36 14.95 1.44
C LEU A 1003 10.65 15.03 0.08
N TYR A 1004 9.39 14.59 0.05
CA TYR A 1004 8.56 14.52 -1.14
C TYR A 1004 7.39 15.48 -1.01
N LEU A 1005 7.39 16.55 -1.82
CA LEU A 1005 6.29 17.50 -1.89
C LEU A 1005 5.15 16.93 -2.73
N GLU A 1006 3.96 16.85 -2.17
CA GLU A 1006 2.76 16.43 -2.90
C GLU A 1006 1.99 17.63 -3.44
N LYS A 1007 1.69 18.61 -2.59
CA LYS A 1007 0.78 19.73 -2.92
C LYS A 1007 1.07 20.97 -2.07
N ILE A 1008 0.81 22.14 -2.63
CA ILE A 1008 0.81 23.44 -1.95
C ILE A 1008 -0.58 24.07 -2.10
N VAL A 1009 -1.21 24.45 -0.99
CA VAL A 1009 -2.50 25.18 -1.00
C VAL A 1009 -2.33 26.53 -0.32
N LEU A 1010 -2.53 27.61 -1.06
CA LEU A 1010 -2.52 28.97 -0.54
C LEU A 1010 -3.94 29.42 -0.21
N TRP A 1011 -4.12 30.03 0.95
CA TRP A 1011 -5.36 30.62 1.42
C TRP A 1011 -5.19 32.14 1.47
N THR A 1012 -6.00 32.86 0.70
CA THR A 1012 -5.80 34.29 0.40
C THR A 1012 -6.55 35.23 1.34
N ARG A 1013 -7.24 34.72 2.37
CA ARG A 1013 -7.90 35.53 3.43
C ARG A 1013 -7.55 35.08 4.85
N GLY A 1014 -6.36 34.54 5.07
CA GLY A 1014 -5.94 33.99 6.35
C GLY A 1014 -6.78 32.79 6.79
N ARG A 1015 -6.83 32.52 8.11
CA ARG A 1015 -7.50 31.34 8.69
C ARG A 1015 -9.01 31.29 8.43
N GLU A 1016 -9.66 32.43 8.25
CA GLU A 1016 -11.10 32.50 7.95
C GLU A 1016 -11.45 31.97 6.55
N GLY A 1017 -10.46 31.89 5.65
CA GLY A 1017 -10.63 31.29 4.33
C GLY A 1017 -10.38 29.78 4.29
N GLU A 1018 -9.74 29.20 5.32
CA GLU A 1018 -9.39 27.79 5.35
C GLU A 1018 -10.66 26.93 5.45
N ARG A 1019 -10.78 25.92 4.57
CA ARG A 1019 -11.89 24.96 4.57
C ARG A 1019 -11.43 23.62 5.14
N GLU A 1020 -12.22 23.07 6.08
CA GLU A 1020 -11.96 21.75 6.65
C GLU A 1020 -12.19 20.66 5.61
N THR A 1021 -11.09 20.11 5.10
CA THR A 1021 -11.03 19.09 4.06
C THR A 1021 -9.86 18.16 4.31
N TYR A 1022 -9.95 16.93 3.82
CA TYR A 1022 -8.94 15.92 4.06
C TYR A 1022 -7.79 15.93 3.06
N LEU A 1023 -8.13 16.10 1.79
CA LEU A 1023 -7.23 16.08 0.64
C LEU A 1023 -6.79 17.49 0.22
N GLY A 1024 -7.37 18.53 0.83
CA GLY A 1024 -7.31 19.89 0.31
C GLY A 1024 -8.15 20.08 -0.96
N PRO A 1025 -8.26 21.32 -1.45
CA PRO A 1025 -8.91 21.59 -2.73
C PRO A 1025 -8.23 20.85 -3.91
N PRO A 1026 -8.99 20.56 -4.98
CA PRO A 1026 -8.41 20.22 -6.28
C PRO A 1026 -7.47 21.32 -6.78
N GLU A 1027 -6.56 20.96 -7.67
CA GLU A 1027 -5.67 21.94 -8.31
C GLU A 1027 -6.46 23.06 -8.99
N THR A 1028 -6.01 24.30 -8.81
CA THR A 1028 -6.52 25.46 -9.54
C THR A 1028 -5.98 25.46 -10.97
N MET A 1029 -6.68 26.14 -11.88
CA MET A 1029 -6.27 26.19 -13.30
C MET A 1029 -4.85 26.74 -13.46
N LEU A 1030 -4.00 26.01 -14.18
CA LEU A 1030 -2.75 26.55 -14.73
C LEU A 1030 -3.06 27.29 -16.05
N VAL A 1031 -2.71 28.58 -16.11
CA VAL A 1031 -2.92 29.44 -17.28
C VAL A 1031 -1.60 29.64 -18.02
N GLY A 1032 -1.68 29.81 -19.35
CA GLY A 1032 -0.52 30.18 -20.19
C GLY A 1032 0.37 29.01 -20.60
N ASP A 1033 0.01 27.79 -20.24
CA ASP A 1033 0.70 26.57 -20.67
C ASP A 1033 0.24 26.22 -22.10
N SER A 1034 1.14 26.41 -23.07
CA SER A 1034 1.00 25.77 -24.37
C SER A 1034 1.39 24.31 -24.21
N ALA A 1035 0.41 23.46 -23.89
CA ALA A 1035 0.58 22.02 -23.97
C ALA A 1035 1.18 21.59 -25.33
#